data_AF-A0A1F9F6F0-F1
#
_entry.id   AF-A0A1F9F6F0-F1
#
_cell.length_a   1.000
_cell.length_b   1.000
_cell.length_c   1.000
_cell.angle_alpha   90.00
_cell.angle_beta   90.00
_cell.angle_gamma   90.00
#
_symmetry.space_group_name_H-M   'P 1'
#
loop_
_entity.id
_entity.type
_entity.pdbx_description
1 polymer ?
#
loop_
_entity_poly.entity_id
_entity_poly.type
_entity_poly.pdbx_seq_one_letter_code
_entity_poly.pdbx_strand_id
1 'polypeptide(L)'
;MWGPSSSKVHPSILELLKKGVGRFRERIFPTLEENFNRMADPKAQAVHKIVIVPAELKDFVKDMVVARWADLKSEDPNWNFRNQNLFLYQLDQGTIDSSQNQSQDVILENLAVMRELPKGQAPVLLGDLATIRNLGRVEAEGGSDKTFYVQDYVLDEPESGQWGIDDVEPENVLPHLLYLLATEGNRLPLKEFQAATKLPPKRMSMLLVGTEQEWDKIQRDIGIENRFGLSDHFEVEHLKIPDHATRKEMLLGVLERPEVKSLEYHFDSRMPGARKDAISPEQARNEILSIMVSECERRALENKVNIVAAFLKLYQTFRKAVLEDEELRRDRVIDRRFVQRLMARNFRVQLNPELLPPTDYLRLLQNQDLPLQVEKAGYTGSFEMTERVAHILKEQLNPASKLTIPASLIVIGETSSGKTSLVQAFIRVLGLKEYDFEKPHDPGAQVFYLNCRKVVESKSELREGEIAVDDALKHFDHFLTLPHGYRGLVFFDDIHAPKDSVKTKILARLQSLVESENGIWRGRSPFLKDSEIIEVPLQNLSLIVALNPISDQKKIAQFQKRGTKGEPTTEELILASISTDALMFDTSFLVRFSEIIRMDTFSAQAKAPALLAEMRKSGQAIFNTKNRLILVAPESAELIQRAFPNLNARIFLSQAAPALLTAENTDPQASRVQIIVPRRRVLTGDIPLEDIDPDDFFEDDEEDGVSNQDKHRRDRKLQAYIEKYVKSIPISQGYEGPLELLRYVMSSFRFHVYESFIGVLGRDGRFIVDETTKFYKYAPLLHAIRTHLETNRGIRLEEIVLDPKDFGATNKAQEIDFMQALKERDRGVDRGFRPAWIFQPTRGVSLERVFDNMTTGGLVSHSRRDVLNRLCLALDLQLKEYLKVILKISDPELPFPTSKDWLMRLDVSSGDEFSRVMKSVLDLYEEFQAKFYAEGLLENTGEYPPVSVYDFSRIFLIALDRAMMKLPWGRVTPLLTDALDLAANDMTLGELPGVQKYLFTSGHSLVVARTPELPIQMVLNPQAFELWQEGEGEEKANRFAGQFLNQCEKFFDRP
;
A
#
# COMPACT_ATOMS: atom_id res chain seq x y z
N MET A 1 50.45 -38.08 12.78
CA MET A 1 49.78 -37.91 14.09
C MET A 1 48.48 -38.67 14.00
N TRP A 2 48.34 -39.69 14.83
CA TRP A 2 47.07 -40.37 15.02
C TRP A 2 46.17 -39.44 15.84
N GLY A 3 44.88 -39.38 15.52
CA GLY A 3 43.90 -38.63 16.32
C GLY A 3 42.90 -39.59 16.97
N PRO A 4 41.95 -39.07 17.78
CA PRO A 4 41.00 -39.90 18.52
C PRO A 4 40.25 -40.90 17.62
N SER A 5 40.06 -42.13 18.07
CA SER A 5 39.47 -43.23 17.30
C SER A 5 37.98 -43.03 16.96
N SER A 6 37.30 -42.09 17.61
CA SER A 6 35.87 -41.76 17.46
C SER A 6 35.58 -40.40 16.79
N SER A 7 36.57 -39.76 16.17
CA SER A 7 36.56 -38.32 15.86
C SER A 7 35.77 -37.83 14.62
N LYS A 8 34.78 -38.57 14.12
CA LYS A 8 34.05 -38.12 12.91
C LYS A 8 33.38 -36.77 13.17
N VAL A 9 33.51 -35.83 12.24
CA VAL A 9 32.87 -34.52 12.34
C VAL A 9 31.34 -34.72 12.30
N HIS A 10 30.65 -34.31 13.37
CA HIS A 10 29.22 -34.53 13.48
C HIS A 10 28.44 -33.74 12.40
N PRO A 11 27.45 -34.33 11.71
CA PRO A 11 26.71 -33.66 10.63
C PRO A 11 26.07 -32.33 11.03
N SER A 12 25.60 -32.21 12.28
CA SER A 12 25.01 -30.96 12.79
C SER A 12 26.01 -29.79 12.83
N ILE A 13 27.30 -30.08 13.01
CA ILE A 13 28.34 -29.04 13.02
C ILE A 13 28.64 -28.57 11.60
N LEU A 14 28.74 -29.51 10.66
CA LEU A 14 28.85 -29.19 9.24
C LEU A 14 27.63 -28.40 8.76
N GLU A 15 26.45 -28.74 9.24
CA GLU A 15 25.21 -28.03 8.95
C GLU A 15 25.18 -26.63 9.57
N LEU A 16 25.64 -26.45 10.82
CA LEU A 16 25.79 -25.15 11.48
C LEU A 16 26.77 -24.24 10.73
N LEU A 17 27.94 -24.77 10.38
CA LEU A 17 28.97 -24.04 9.62
C LEU A 17 28.49 -23.67 8.20
N LYS A 18 27.69 -24.53 7.55
CA LYS A 18 27.04 -24.25 6.26
C LYS A 18 25.85 -23.27 6.36
N LYS A 19 25.13 -23.24 7.49
CA LYS A 19 23.98 -22.34 7.73
C LYS A 19 24.40 -20.90 8.10
N GLY A 20 25.69 -20.66 8.33
CA GLY A 20 26.24 -19.35 8.71
C GLY A 20 26.41 -19.22 10.22
N VAL A 21 27.63 -18.87 10.65
CA VAL A 21 28.01 -18.75 12.07
C VAL A 21 28.10 -17.30 12.58
N GLY A 22 27.74 -16.32 11.75
CA GLY A 22 27.89 -14.88 12.06
C GLY A 22 27.23 -14.49 13.39
N ARG A 23 26.00 -14.95 13.62
CA ARG A 23 25.21 -14.72 14.85
C ARG A 23 25.85 -15.24 16.14
N PHE A 24 26.72 -16.23 16.04
CA PHE A 24 27.36 -16.92 17.15
C PHE A 24 28.79 -16.43 17.41
N ARG A 25 29.30 -15.50 16.59
CA ARG A 25 30.63 -14.92 16.78
C ARG A 25 30.59 -13.59 17.54
N GLU A 26 29.44 -13.20 18.05
CA GLU A 26 29.28 -11.95 18.80
C GLU A 26 29.65 -12.14 20.28
N ARG A 27 30.26 -11.11 20.88
CA ARG A 27 30.72 -11.08 22.27
C ARG A 27 29.55 -10.93 23.23
N ILE A 28 28.70 -11.94 23.31
CA ILE A 28 27.47 -11.93 24.13
C ILE A 28 27.78 -12.22 25.60
N PHE A 29 28.77 -13.08 25.85
CA PHE A 29 29.22 -13.45 27.20
C PHE A 29 30.74 -13.17 27.33
N PRO A 30 31.14 -11.99 27.82
CA PRO A 30 32.54 -11.59 27.88
C PRO A 30 33.44 -12.55 28.67
N THR A 31 32.93 -13.10 29.78
CA THR A 31 33.65 -14.08 30.63
C THR A 31 33.88 -15.38 29.88
N LEU A 32 32.87 -15.87 29.17
CA LEU A 32 32.96 -17.07 28.36
C LEU A 32 33.95 -16.90 27.20
N GLU A 33 34.01 -15.71 26.60
CA GLU A 33 34.96 -15.43 25.54
C GLU A 33 36.41 -15.34 26.04
N GLU A 34 36.62 -14.78 27.23
CA GLU A 34 37.93 -14.79 27.88
C GLU A 34 38.37 -16.24 28.18
N ASN A 35 37.45 -17.07 28.69
CA ASN A 35 37.69 -18.50 28.88
C ASN A 35 38.03 -19.19 27.55
N PHE A 36 37.31 -18.88 26.46
CA PHE A 36 37.56 -19.49 25.16
C PHE A 36 38.94 -19.16 24.62
N ASN A 37 39.35 -17.89 24.73
CA ASN A 37 40.67 -17.43 24.30
C ASN A 37 41.77 -18.05 25.17
N ARG A 38 41.55 -18.13 26.49
CA ARG A 38 42.49 -18.76 27.42
C ARG A 38 42.66 -20.25 27.17
N MET A 39 41.58 -21.00 26.95
CA MET A 39 41.64 -22.45 26.68
C MET A 39 42.27 -22.78 25.32
N ALA A 40 42.19 -21.85 24.37
CA ALA A 40 42.75 -22.00 23.03
C ALA A 40 44.22 -21.52 22.90
N ASP A 41 44.79 -20.90 23.94
CA ASP A 41 46.19 -20.46 23.95
C ASP A 41 47.12 -21.61 24.38
N PRO A 42 48.04 -22.10 23.51
CA PRO A 42 48.99 -23.15 23.86
C PRO A 42 49.97 -22.80 24.99
N LYS A 43 50.10 -21.50 25.33
CA LYS A 43 50.95 -21.02 26.43
C LYS A 43 50.21 -20.89 27.75
N ALA A 44 48.88 -20.91 27.74
CA ALA A 44 48.07 -20.84 28.95
C ALA A 44 48.06 -22.20 29.67
N GLN A 45 47.91 -22.16 30.99
CA GLN A 45 47.71 -23.37 31.78
C GLN A 45 46.33 -23.98 31.46
N ALA A 46 46.30 -25.28 31.20
CA ALA A 46 45.07 -26.01 30.90
C ALA A 46 44.10 -26.00 32.09
N VAL A 47 42.80 -25.91 31.80
CA VAL A 47 41.74 -25.78 32.81
C VAL A 47 40.60 -26.75 32.49
N HIS A 48 40.01 -27.36 33.52
CA HIS A 48 38.77 -28.12 33.37
C HIS A 48 37.63 -27.29 33.96
N LYS A 49 36.66 -26.91 33.14
CA LYS A 49 35.58 -25.99 33.51
C LYS A 49 34.22 -26.57 33.11
N ILE A 50 33.25 -26.42 34.00
CA ILE A 50 31.85 -26.75 33.79
C ILE A 50 31.09 -25.43 33.71
N VAL A 51 30.43 -25.18 32.59
CA VAL A 51 29.59 -24.01 32.38
C VAL A 51 28.15 -24.43 32.52
N ILE A 52 27.53 -23.98 33.60
CA ILE A 52 26.13 -24.22 33.89
C ILE A 52 25.31 -23.09 33.26
N VAL A 53 24.37 -23.47 32.39
CA VAL A 53 23.55 -22.54 31.61
C VAL A 53 22.07 -22.85 31.78
N PRO A 54 21.18 -21.85 31.74
CA PRO A 54 19.75 -22.06 31.61
C PRO A 54 19.46 -22.97 30.42
N ALA A 55 18.46 -23.85 30.56
CA ALA A 55 18.10 -24.83 29.51
C ALA A 55 17.90 -24.18 28.14
N GLU A 56 17.35 -22.97 28.12
CA GLU A 56 17.09 -22.15 26.94
C GLU A 56 18.35 -21.67 26.20
N LEU A 57 19.50 -21.60 26.89
CA LEU A 57 20.77 -21.09 26.34
C LEU A 57 21.76 -22.20 25.98
N LYS A 58 21.46 -23.45 26.33
CA LYS A 58 22.40 -24.57 26.18
C LYS A 58 22.86 -24.78 24.75
N ASP A 59 21.91 -24.88 23.81
CA ASP A 59 22.24 -25.08 22.40
C ASP A 59 22.95 -23.86 21.82
N PHE A 60 22.51 -22.66 22.21
CA PHE A 60 23.14 -21.41 21.78
C PHE A 60 24.62 -21.34 22.20
N VAL A 61 24.95 -21.67 23.44
CA VAL A 61 26.33 -21.65 23.95
C VAL A 61 27.19 -22.70 23.26
N LYS A 62 26.65 -23.89 23.00
CA LYS A 62 27.35 -24.94 22.23
C LYS A 62 27.66 -24.48 20.81
N ASP A 63 26.67 -23.91 20.12
CA ASP A 63 26.86 -23.34 18.79
C ASP A 63 27.88 -22.18 18.80
N MET A 64 27.93 -21.39 19.87
CA MET A 64 28.90 -20.32 20.08
C MET A 64 30.34 -20.83 20.18
N VAL A 65 30.56 -21.90 20.96
CA VAL A 65 31.87 -22.57 21.08
C VAL A 65 32.34 -23.06 19.71
N VAL A 66 31.47 -23.79 19.02
CA VAL A 66 31.75 -24.35 17.70
C VAL A 66 32.02 -23.25 16.67
N ALA A 67 31.22 -22.19 16.64
CA ALA A 67 31.41 -21.05 15.75
C ALA A 67 32.74 -20.31 15.95
N ARG A 68 33.31 -20.35 17.17
CA ARG A 68 34.57 -19.71 17.55
C ARG A 68 35.79 -20.56 17.19
N TRP A 69 35.71 -21.86 17.42
CA TRP A 69 36.86 -22.76 17.33
C TRP A 69 36.91 -23.60 16.04
N ALA A 70 35.78 -23.81 15.36
CA ALA A 70 35.74 -24.55 14.10
C ALA A 70 36.09 -23.65 12.89
N ASP A 71 37.07 -24.10 12.09
CA ASP A 71 37.44 -23.50 10.80
C ASP A 71 37.32 -24.56 9.68
N LEU A 72 36.56 -24.24 8.63
CA LEU A 72 36.28 -25.13 7.49
C LEU A 72 37.51 -25.42 6.62
N LYS A 73 38.59 -24.65 6.75
CA LYS A 73 39.78 -24.80 5.89
C LYS A 73 40.72 -25.95 6.30
N SER A 74 40.47 -26.59 7.43
CA SER A 74 41.34 -27.61 8.02
C SER A 74 40.54 -28.89 8.30
N GLU A 75 40.22 -29.64 7.24
CA GLU A 75 39.67 -30.98 7.38
C GLU A 75 40.80 -31.97 7.73
N ASP A 76 40.89 -32.35 9.00
CA ASP A 76 41.72 -33.47 9.47
C ASP A 76 40.78 -34.65 9.76
N PRO A 77 40.92 -35.81 9.09
CA PRO A 77 40.03 -36.96 9.29
C PRO A 77 40.12 -37.55 10.72
N ASN A 78 41.17 -37.22 11.46
CA ASN A 78 41.46 -37.82 12.76
C ASN A 78 41.04 -36.93 13.95
N TRP A 79 40.50 -35.73 13.74
CA TRP A 79 40.04 -34.83 14.81
C TRP A 79 38.71 -34.19 14.44
N ASN A 80 37.86 -33.82 15.40
CA ASN A 80 36.59 -33.16 15.08
C ASN A 80 36.85 -31.79 14.41
N PHE A 81 37.77 -30.98 14.95
CA PHE A 81 38.26 -29.76 14.30
C PHE A 81 39.73 -29.48 14.66
N ARG A 82 40.44 -28.81 13.75
CA ARG A 82 41.83 -28.36 13.97
C ARG A 82 42.03 -26.96 13.36
N ASN A 83 42.84 -26.13 14.00
CA ASN A 83 43.43 -24.93 13.39
C ASN A 83 44.94 -24.86 13.71
N GLN A 84 45.63 -23.75 13.39
CA GLN A 84 47.08 -23.63 13.59
C GLN A 84 47.51 -23.87 15.05
N ASN A 85 46.66 -23.56 16.03
CA ASN A 85 47.01 -23.56 17.45
C ASN A 85 46.09 -24.45 18.32
N LEU A 86 44.99 -25.00 17.80
CA LEU A 86 43.94 -25.68 18.57
C LEU A 86 43.52 -27.02 17.92
N PHE A 87 43.37 -28.04 18.76
CA PHE A 87 42.80 -29.35 18.42
C PHE A 87 41.57 -29.58 19.27
N LEU A 88 40.40 -29.64 18.64
CA LEU A 88 39.12 -29.81 19.31
C LEU A 88 38.67 -31.27 19.20
N TYR A 89 38.44 -31.89 20.35
CA TYR A 89 37.75 -33.18 20.46
C TYR A 89 36.38 -32.96 21.10
N GLN A 90 35.33 -33.39 20.43
CA GLN A 90 33.97 -33.33 20.98
C GLN A 90 33.56 -34.74 21.41
N LEU A 91 33.14 -34.86 22.68
CA LEU A 91 32.62 -36.11 23.22
C LEU A 91 31.23 -36.38 22.58
N ASP A 92 31.18 -37.30 21.62
CA ASP A 92 29.96 -37.63 20.87
C ASP A 92 29.18 -38.81 21.49
N GLN A 93 27.87 -38.83 21.24
CA GLN A 93 26.95 -39.89 21.62
C GLN A 93 26.30 -40.62 20.42
N GLY A 94 26.58 -40.25 19.14
CA GLY A 94 26.18 -41.15 18.05
C GLY A 94 26.26 -40.64 16.62
N THR A 95 27.00 -41.37 15.79
CA THR A 95 26.54 -41.87 14.46
C THR A 95 27.31 -43.16 14.09
N ILE A 96 27.18 -44.19 14.92
CA ILE A 96 27.38 -45.60 14.54
C ILE A 96 26.29 -46.38 15.26
N ASP A 97 25.71 -47.38 14.60
CA ASP A 97 24.66 -48.28 15.08
C ASP A 97 24.65 -48.50 16.60
N SER A 98 23.46 -48.70 17.16
CA SER A 98 23.14 -49.06 18.54
C SER A 98 23.82 -50.34 19.08
N SER A 99 24.90 -50.81 18.44
CA SER A 99 25.76 -51.93 18.79
C SER A 99 27.16 -51.53 19.28
N GLN A 100 27.56 -50.26 19.23
CA GLN A 100 28.85 -49.79 19.78
C GLN A 100 28.64 -48.71 20.86
N ASN A 101 28.44 -49.15 22.11
CA ASN A 101 28.68 -48.26 23.26
C ASN A 101 30.16 -47.88 23.27
N GLN A 102 30.51 -46.61 23.50
CA GLN A 102 31.92 -46.24 23.73
C GLN A 102 32.42 -47.01 24.94
N SER A 103 33.38 -47.92 24.75
CA SER A 103 33.96 -48.68 25.86
C SER A 103 34.98 -47.86 26.63
N GLN A 104 35.25 -48.24 27.88
CA GLN A 104 36.22 -47.56 28.73
C GLN A 104 37.61 -47.47 28.06
N ASP A 105 37.98 -48.49 27.28
CA ASP A 105 39.24 -48.58 26.54
C ASP A 105 39.35 -47.50 25.46
N VAL A 106 38.27 -47.25 24.70
CA VAL A 106 38.23 -46.21 23.66
C VAL A 106 38.41 -44.81 24.26
N ILE A 107 37.78 -44.56 25.41
CA ILE A 107 37.86 -43.26 26.11
C ILE A 107 39.29 -43.01 26.62
N LEU A 108 39.91 -44.03 27.21
CA LEU A 108 41.29 -43.95 27.70
C LEU A 108 42.30 -43.74 26.56
N GLU A 109 42.11 -44.41 25.42
CA GLU A 109 42.95 -44.22 24.23
C GLU A 109 42.82 -42.80 23.67
N ASN A 110 41.59 -42.28 23.57
CA ASN A 110 41.36 -40.91 23.09
C ASN A 110 42.00 -39.86 24.01
N LEU A 111 41.86 -39.98 25.33
CA LEU A 111 42.51 -39.09 26.29
C LEU A 111 44.04 -39.23 26.25
N ALA A 112 44.58 -40.42 26.01
CA ALA A 112 46.01 -40.62 25.82
C ALA A 112 46.53 -39.86 24.58
N VAL A 113 45.85 -39.97 23.44
CA VAL A 113 46.20 -39.24 22.21
C VAL A 113 46.18 -37.72 22.41
N MET A 114 45.19 -37.20 23.16
CA MET A 114 45.11 -35.76 23.45
C MET A 114 46.28 -35.24 24.30
N ARG A 115 46.87 -36.08 25.17
CA ARG A 115 47.99 -35.69 26.04
C ARG A 115 49.34 -35.65 25.34
N GLU A 116 49.49 -36.37 24.23
CA GLU A 116 50.77 -36.54 23.52
C GLU A 116 50.99 -35.54 22.38
N LEU A 117 50.16 -34.50 22.28
CA LEU A 117 50.29 -33.49 21.22
C LEU A 117 51.62 -32.69 21.30
N PRO A 118 52.21 -32.30 20.15
CA PRO A 118 53.42 -31.49 20.09
C PRO A 118 53.33 -30.14 20.82
N LYS A 119 54.47 -29.67 21.36
CA LYS A 119 54.58 -28.35 22.00
C LYS A 119 54.15 -27.23 21.03
N GLY A 120 53.26 -26.34 21.47
CA GLY A 120 52.73 -25.23 20.68
C GLY A 120 51.30 -25.42 20.17
N GLN A 121 50.62 -26.50 20.57
CA GLN A 121 49.22 -26.79 20.21
C GLN A 121 48.39 -26.98 21.49
N ALA A 122 47.16 -26.47 21.51
CA ALA A 122 46.23 -26.56 22.62
C ALA A 122 45.16 -27.65 22.36
N PRO A 123 45.18 -28.79 23.08
CA PRO A 123 44.07 -29.74 23.07
C PRO A 123 42.90 -29.22 23.91
N VAL A 124 41.70 -29.20 23.33
CA VAL A 124 40.46 -28.85 24.01
C VAL A 124 39.43 -29.97 23.85
N LEU A 125 38.90 -30.45 24.96
CA LEU A 125 37.76 -31.38 25.00
C LEU A 125 36.46 -30.58 25.23
N LEU A 126 35.49 -30.74 24.34
CA LEU A 126 34.13 -30.21 24.48
C LEU A 126 33.16 -31.34 24.80
N GLY A 127 32.45 -31.23 25.92
CA GLY A 127 31.46 -32.23 26.34
C GLY A 127 30.11 -31.62 26.70
N ASP A 128 29.05 -32.39 26.52
CA ASP A 128 27.71 -32.08 27.02
C ASP A 128 27.47 -32.86 28.32
N LEU A 129 27.00 -32.20 29.39
CA LEU A 129 26.68 -32.87 30.64
C LEU A 129 25.60 -33.94 30.46
N ALA A 130 24.64 -33.76 29.56
CA ALA A 130 23.64 -34.78 29.24
C ALA A 130 24.31 -36.05 28.67
N THR A 131 25.30 -35.87 27.79
CA THR A 131 26.10 -36.97 27.22
C THR A 131 26.89 -37.68 28.30
N ILE A 132 27.57 -36.92 29.17
CA ILE A 132 28.35 -37.48 30.29
C ILE A 132 27.45 -38.27 31.24
N ARG A 133 26.27 -37.75 31.57
CA ARG A 133 25.29 -38.45 32.43
C ARG A 133 24.82 -39.76 31.80
N ASN A 134 24.45 -39.71 30.52
CA ASN A 134 23.92 -40.88 29.81
C ASN A 134 24.99 -41.97 29.62
N LEU A 135 26.27 -41.59 29.45
CA LEU A 135 27.39 -42.55 29.42
C LEU A 135 27.69 -43.11 30.82
N GLY A 136 27.53 -42.30 31.87
CA GLY A 136 27.59 -42.73 33.26
C GLY A 136 28.89 -43.45 33.61
N ARG A 137 28.77 -44.68 34.13
CA ARG A 137 29.88 -45.58 34.42
C ARG A 137 30.07 -46.50 33.21
N VAL A 138 31.15 -46.26 32.46
CA VAL A 138 31.38 -46.90 31.16
C VAL A 138 31.99 -48.30 31.33
N GLU A 139 31.37 -49.31 30.72
CA GLU A 139 31.85 -50.70 30.75
C GLU A 139 32.99 -50.95 29.75
N ALA A 140 33.84 -51.94 30.02
CA ALA A 140 34.89 -52.37 29.12
C ALA A 140 34.38 -53.38 28.07
N GLU A 141 34.90 -53.31 26.85
CA GLU A 141 34.62 -54.33 25.82
C GLU A 141 35.48 -55.58 26.09
N GLY A 142 34.83 -56.72 26.31
CA GLY A 142 35.48 -58.03 26.21
C GLY A 142 36.38 -58.45 27.37
N GLY A 143 36.17 -57.95 28.60
CA GLY A 143 36.87 -58.46 29.80
C GLY A 143 38.40 -58.28 29.75
N SER A 144 38.87 -57.21 29.09
CA SER A 144 40.29 -56.92 28.95
C SER A 144 40.94 -56.58 30.32
N ASP A 145 42.22 -56.94 30.49
CA ASP A 145 43.09 -56.52 31.62
C ASP A 145 43.23 -54.98 31.75
N LYS A 146 42.60 -54.21 30.85
CA LYS A 146 42.63 -52.75 30.84
C LYS A 146 41.44 -52.13 31.60
N THR A 147 40.47 -52.91 32.06
CA THR A 147 39.33 -52.39 32.83
C THR A 147 39.80 -51.73 34.12
N PHE A 148 39.46 -50.46 34.30
CA PHE A 148 39.86 -49.68 35.46
C PHE A 148 38.70 -49.57 36.45
N TYR A 149 38.96 -50.00 37.68
CA TYR A 149 38.02 -49.93 38.80
C TYR A 149 38.51 -48.97 39.85
N VAL A 150 37.56 -48.43 40.59
CA VAL A 150 37.78 -47.58 41.74
C VAL A 150 37.30 -48.31 42.99
N GLN A 151 38.16 -48.38 44.00
CA GLN A 151 37.85 -49.03 45.28
C GLN A 151 37.06 -48.08 46.17
N ASP A 152 35.82 -48.43 46.52
CA ASP A 152 35.07 -47.73 47.57
C ASP A 152 35.53 -48.26 48.92
N TYR A 153 36.18 -47.40 49.71
CA TYR A 153 36.45 -47.67 51.11
C TYR A 153 35.28 -47.08 51.88
N VAL A 154 34.36 -47.92 52.35
CA VAL A 154 33.33 -47.48 53.30
C VAL A 154 34.06 -46.92 54.53
N LEU A 155 34.08 -45.58 54.66
CA LEU A 155 34.52 -44.92 55.87
C LEU A 155 33.34 -44.99 56.86
N ASP A 156 33.23 -46.10 57.58
CA ASP A 156 32.43 -46.10 58.80
C ASP A 156 33.16 -45.23 59.84
N GLU A 157 32.59 -44.06 60.13
CA GLU A 157 32.91 -43.40 61.40
C GLU A 157 32.46 -44.31 62.54
N PRO A 158 33.31 -44.62 63.53
CA PRO A 158 32.95 -45.57 64.57
C PRO A 158 32.03 -44.88 65.59
N GLU A 159 30.72 -44.94 65.36
CA GLU A 159 29.76 -44.80 66.46
C GLU A 159 29.68 -46.13 67.23
N SER A 160 30.24 -46.12 68.44
CA SER A 160 30.06 -47.12 69.50
C SER A 160 30.74 -48.49 69.35
N GLY A 161 32.01 -48.55 69.77
CA GLY A 161 32.41 -49.42 70.89
C GLY A 161 32.08 -50.93 70.86
N GLN A 162 32.11 -51.60 69.72
CA GLN A 162 32.23 -53.07 69.67
C GLN A 162 33.34 -53.49 68.70
N TRP A 163 34.35 -54.15 69.27
CA TRP A 163 35.45 -54.75 68.51
C TRP A 163 34.97 -56.02 67.82
N GLY A 164 34.62 -55.89 66.56
CA GLY A 164 34.52 -56.98 65.59
C GLY A 164 35.16 -56.49 64.30
N ILE A 165 36.41 -56.92 64.03
CA ILE A 165 37.06 -56.70 62.74
C ILE A 165 36.45 -57.73 61.80
N ASP A 166 35.39 -57.33 61.10
CA ASP A 166 35.10 -57.92 59.80
C ASP A 166 35.77 -57.00 58.77
N ASP A 167 36.80 -57.52 58.10
CA ASP A 167 37.42 -56.89 56.93
C ASP A 167 36.33 -56.75 55.86
N VAL A 168 35.69 -55.58 55.79
CA VAL A 168 34.81 -55.24 54.67
C VAL A 168 35.71 -55.11 53.43
N GLU A 169 35.68 -56.13 52.57
CA GLU A 169 36.40 -56.09 51.31
C GLU A 169 35.95 -54.86 50.49
N PRO A 170 36.88 -54.02 49.99
CA PRO A 170 36.53 -52.85 49.21
C PRO A 170 35.77 -53.27 47.95
N GLU A 171 34.58 -52.71 47.74
CA GLU A 171 33.80 -52.98 46.55
C GLU A 171 34.44 -52.26 45.34
N ASN A 172 34.80 -53.03 44.31
CA ASN A 172 35.37 -52.50 43.07
C ASN A 172 34.23 -51.96 42.19
N VAL A 173 34.08 -50.63 42.15
CA VAL A 173 33.06 -49.96 41.34
C VAL A 173 33.72 -49.37 40.09
N LEU A 174 33.05 -49.46 38.94
CA LEU A 174 33.51 -48.79 37.73
C LEU A 174 33.46 -47.25 37.93
N PRO A 175 34.53 -46.49 37.64
CA PRO A 175 34.50 -45.04 37.77
C PRO A 175 33.47 -44.43 36.84
N HIS A 176 32.83 -43.37 37.33
CA HIS A 176 32.03 -42.51 36.46
C HIS A 176 32.92 -41.83 35.40
N LEU A 177 32.40 -41.58 34.20
CA LEU A 177 33.13 -40.93 33.11
C LEU A 177 33.77 -39.59 33.54
N LEU A 178 33.05 -38.82 34.37
CA LEU A 178 33.56 -37.56 34.90
C LEU A 178 34.87 -37.73 35.70
N TYR A 179 35.05 -38.87 36.39
CA TYR A 179 36.30 -39.21 37.07
C TYR A 179 37.44 -39.41 36.07
N LEU A 180 37.20 -40.17 35.00
CA LEU A 180 38.17 -40.40 33.92
C LEU A 180 38.57 -39.09 33.22
N LEU A 181 37.61 -38.17 33.06
CA LEU A 181 37.88 -36.83 32.52
C LEU A 181 38.72 -35.99 33.49
N ALA A 182 38.39 -35.97 34.78
CA ALA A 182 39.13 -35.22 35.80
C ALA A 182 40.60 -35.65 35.90
N THR A 183 40.87 -36.96 35.75
CA THR A 183 42.23 -37.51 35.78
C THR A 183 42.93 -37.51 34.42
N GLU A 184 42.30 -37.00 33.36
CA GLU A 184 42.78 -37.05 31.97
C GLU A 184 43.16 -38.49 31.53
N GLY A 185 42.38 -39.48 31.99
CA GLY A 185 42.61 -40.91 31.72
C GLY A 185 43.73 -41.56 32.54
N ASN A 186 44.26 -40.88 33.57
CA ASN A 186 45.18 -41.51 34.52
C ASN A 186 44.43 -42.44 35.48
N ARG A 187 44.93 -43.67 35.64
CA ARG A 187 44.40 -44.68 36.55
C ARG A 187 44.90 -44.42 37.97
N LEU A 188 44.28 -43.47 38.66
CA LEU A 188 44.64 -43.09 40.02
C LEU A 188 43.68 -43.75 41.03
N PRO A 189 44.15 -44.28 42.16
CA PRO A 189 43.28 -44.66 43.27
C PRO A 189 42.64 -43.43 43.94
N LEU A 190 41.43 -43.56 44.52
CA LEU A 190 40.72 -42.44 45.18
C LEU A 190 41.49 -41.80 46.33
N LYS A 191 42.31 -42.57 47.06
CA LYS A 191 43.17 -42.04 48.14
C LYS A 191 44.25 -41.10 47.60
N GLU A 192 44.82 -41.40 46.44
CA GLU A 192 45.80 -40.53 45.78
C GLU A 192 45.13 -39.31 45.12
N PHE A 193 43.88 -39.47 44.71
CA PHE A 193 43.03 -38.41 44.16
C PHE A 193 42.70 -37.33 45.20
N GLN A 194 42.34 -37.72 46.44
CA GLN A 194 42.04 -36.80 47.55
C GLN A 194 43.26 -36.02 48.05
N ALA A 195 44.48 -36.55 47.88
CA ALA A 195 45.73 -35.87 48.22
C ALA A 195 46.09 -34.79 47.17
N ALA A 196 45.17 -33.83 46.99
CA ALA A 196 45.05 -32.86 45.88
C ALA A 196 46.25 -31.93 45.61
N THR A 197 47.40 -32.13 46.27
CA THR A 197 48.63 -31.34 46.06
C THR A 197 49.60 -31.95 45.03
N LYS A 198 49.36 -33.18 44.52
CA LYS A 198 50.32 -33.91 43.65
C LYS A 198 49.75 -34.46 42.33
N LEU A 199 48.64 -33.93 41.81
CA LEU A 199 48.27 -34.25 40.43
C LEU A 199 49.31 -33.63 39.46
N PRO A 200 49.67 -34.33 38.37
CA PRO A 200 50.46 -33.72 37.29
C PRO A 200 49.73 -32.48 36.75
N PRO A 201 50.46 -31.45 36.27
CA PRO A 201 49.83 -30.29 35.67
C PRO A 201 48.91 -30.72 34.52
N LYS A 202 47.67 -30.21 34.53
CA LYS A 202 46.65 -30.46 33.50
C LYS A 202 47.28 -30.25 32.12
N ARG A 203 47.12 -31.21 31.21
CA ARG A 203 47.72 -31.18 29.87
C ARG A 203 46.71 -30.82 28.78
N MET A 204 45.41 -30.93 29.06
CA MET A 204 44.35 -30.55 28.14
C MET A 204 43.28 -29.70 28.82
N SER A 205 42.73 -28.74 28.06
CA SER A 205 41.60 -27.95 28.54
C SER A 205 40.30 -28.72 28.31
N MET A 206 39.36 -28.65 29.25
CA MET A 206 38.04 -29.28 29.13
C MET A 206 36.96 -28.24 29.38
N LEU A 207 35.98 -28.20 28.48
CA LEU A 207 34.78 -27.38 28.60
C LEU A 207 33.56 -28.29 28.56
N LEU A 208 32.85 -28.37 29.68
CA LEU A 208 31.61 -29.13 29.79
C LEU A 208 30.44 -28.15 29.90
N VAL A 209 29.41 -28.31 29.06
CA VAL A 209 28.23 -27.42 29.05
C VAL A 209 26.99 -28.21 29.44
N GLY A 210 26.19 -27.68 30.36
CA GLY A 210 24.90 -28.27 30.71
C GLY A 210 24.05 -27.41 31.64
N THR A 211 22.90 -27.94 32.04
CA THR A 211 21.94 -27.23 32.89
C THR A 211 22.14 -27.54 34.37
N GLU A 212 21.60 -26.69 35.25
CA GLU A 212 21.61 -26.92 36.71
C GLU A 212 21.03 -28.29 37.06
N GLN A 213 19.91 -28.68 36.43
CA GLN A 213 19.28 -29.98 36.64
C GLN A 213 20.13 -31.17 36.19
N GLU A 214 20.94 -31.00 35.14
CA GLU A 214 21.85 -32.05 34.67
C GLU A 214 23.03 -32.20 35.61
N TRP A 215 23.59 -31.09 36.09
CA TRP A 215 24.66 -31.08 37.07
C TRP A 215 24.23 -31.69 38.40
N ASP A 216 23.07 -31.29 38.94
CA ASP A 216 22.49 -31.85 40.16
C ASP A 216 22.26 -33.36 40.09
N LYS A 217 21.97 -33.88 38.90
CA LYS A 217 21.79 -35.33 38.67
C LYS A 217 23.13 -36.04 38.64
N ILE A 218 24.10 -35.50 37.89
CA ILE A 218 25.45 -36.06 37.85
C ILE A 218 26.06 -36.09 39.26
N GLN A 219 25.92 -35.01 40.04
CA GLN A 219 26.40 -34.95 41.42
C GLN A 219 25.84 -36.05 42.33
N ARG A 220 24.60 -36.51 42.07
CA ARG A 220 24.03 -37.68 42.76
C ARG A 220 24.65 -38.99 42.27
N ASP A 221 24.88 -39.11 40.95
CA ASP A 221 25.43 -40.32 40.32
C ASP A 221 26.92 -40.56 40.68
N ILE A 222 27.68 -39.50 40.94
CA ILE A 222 29.09 -39.52 41.37
C ILE A 222 29.27 -39.56 42.89
N GLY A 223 28.26 -39.95 43.65
CA GLY A 223 28.25 -39.86 45.12
C GLY A 223 29.49 -40.48 45.81
N ILE A 224 30.04 -41.56 45.27
CA ILE A 224 31.26 -42.22 45.77
C ILE A 224 32.48 -41.34 45.51
N GLU A 225 32.71 -40.95 44.24
CA GLU A 225 33.87 -40.17 43.83
C GLU A 225 33.86 -38.74 44.40
N ASN A 226 32.67 -38.18 44.63
CA ASN A 226 32.52 -36.84 45.19
C ASN A 226 32.93 -36.76 46.67
N ARG A 227 32.88 -37.87 47.43
CA ARG A 227 33.44 -37.94 48.80
C ARG A 227 34.94 -37.64 48.83
N PHE A 228 35.62 -37.87 47.71
CA PHE A 228 37.06 -37.62 47.54
C PHE A 228 37.34 -36.31 46.77
N GLY A 229 36.34 -35.43 46.61
CA GLY A 229 36.51 -34.09 46.04
C GLY A 229 36.43 -34.01 44.51
N LEU A 230 35.81 -34.99 43.81
CA LEU A 230 35.75 -34.99 42.33
C LEU A 230 35.20 -33.68 41.74
N SER A 231 34.16 -33.09 42.34
CA SER A 231 33.61 -31.81 41.86
C SER A 231 34.62 -30.66 41.95
N ASP A 232 35.52 -30.67 42.93
CA ASP A 232 36.51 -29.60 43.16
C ASP A 232 37.59 -29.55 42.07
N HIS A 233 37.71 -30.58 41.25
CA HIS A 233 38.62 -30.62 40.10
C HIS A 233 38.13 -29.80 38.90
N PHE A 234 36.86 -29.40 38.90
CA PHE A 234 36.23 -28.61 37.86
C PHE A 234 35.89 -27.21 38.37
N GLU A 235 36.29 -26.19 37.63
CA GLU A 235 35.82 -24.82 37.88
C GLU A 235 34.37 -24.71 37.38
N VAL A 236 33.41 -24.52 38.28
CA VAL A 236 31.99 -24.37 37.91
C VAL A 236 31.66 -22.90 37.74
N GLU A 237 31.20 -22.52 36.55
CA GLU A 237 30.77 -21.16 36.22
C GLU A 237 29.29 -21.15 35.84
N HIS A 238 28.47 -20.36 36.54
CA HIS A 238 27.06 -20.20 36.23
C HIS A 238 26.85 -19.00 35.30
N LEU A 239 26.37 -19.28 34.09
CA LEU A 239 26.05 -18.25 33.10
C LEU A 239 24.60 -17.80 33.31
N LYS A 240 24.40 -16.52 33.64
CA LYS A 240 23.05 -15.95 33.79
C LYS A 240 22.52 -15.48 32.44
N ILE A 241 21.19 -15.45 32.32
CA ILE A 241 20.50 -14.78 31.22
C ILE A 241 20.90 -13.29 31.24
N PRO A 242 21.31 -12.67 30.12
CA PRO A 242 21.62 -11.25 30.06
C PRO A 242 20.44 -10.41 30.57
N ASP A 243 20.67 -9.64 31.62
CA ASP A 243 19.65 -8.78 32.18
C ASP A 243 19.34 -7.58 31.26
N HIS A 244 18.36 -6.77 31.65
CA HIS A 244 17.95 -5.61 30.85
C HIS A 244 19.11 -4.63 30.63
N ALA A 245 19.95 -4.42 31.66
CA ALA A 245 21.10 -3.51 31.61
C ALA A 245 22.17 -4.02 30.63
N THR A 246 22.52 -5.30 30.71
CA THR A 246 23.49 -5.96 29.82
C THR A 246 23.05 -5.87 28.36
N ARG A 247 21.76 -6.11 28.08
CA ARG A 247 21.20 -6.00 26.72
C ARG A 247 21.23 -4.57 26.18
N LYS A 248 20.98 -3.58 27.04
CA LYS A 248 21.15 -2.17 26.67
C LYS A 248 22.61 -1.84 26.37
N GLU A 249 23.55 -2.32 27.17
CA GLU A 249 24.99 -2.13 26.96
C GLU A 249 25.46 -2.76 25.64
N MET A 250 24.92 -3.92 25.27
CA MET A 250 25.19 -4.52 23.97
C MET A 250 24.79 -3.58 22.81
N LEU A 251 23.59 -3.00 22.86
CA LEU A 251 23.15 -2.03 21.84
C LEU A 251 24.03 -0.78 21.80
N LEU A 252 24.47 -0.28 22.97
CA LEU A 252 25.46 0.81 23.05
C LEU A 252 26.76 0.43 22.33
N GLY A 253 27.25 -0.79 22.53
CA GLY A 253 28.45 -1.30 21.88
C GLY A 253 28.37 -1.34 20.34
N VAL A 254 27.17 -1.35 19.74
CA VAL A 254 27.01 -1.20 18.27
C VAL A 254 27.30 0.24 17.84
N LEU A 255 26.82 1.22 18.62
CA LEU A 255 26.95 2.65 18.33
C LEU A 255 28.39 3.15 18.53
N GLU A 256 29.16 2.50 19.41
CA GLU A 256 30.54 2.86 19.69
C GLU A 256 31.55 2.34 18.66
N ARG A 257 31.12 1.48 17.72
CA ARG A 257 31.99 0.96 16.66
C ARG A 257 32.48 2.09 15.76
N PRO A 258 33.75 2.11 15.32
CA PRO A 258 34.30 3.19 14.51
C PRO A 258 33.47 3.51 13.26
N GLU A 259 32.98 2.46 12.58
CA GLU A 259 32.16 2.54 11.37
C GLU A 259 30.83 3.29 11.64
N VAL A 260 30.18 3.01 12.77
CA VAL A 260 28.91 3.65 13.15
C VAL A 260 29.12 5.04 13.73
N LYS A 261 30.16 5.20 14.56
CA LYS A 261 30.49 6.48 15.21
C LYS A 261 30.81 7.57 14.18
N SER A 262 31.37 7.19 13.03
CA SER A 262 31.63 8.08 11.90
C SER A 262 30.36 8.66 11.23
N LEU A 263 29.19 8.06 11.45
CA LEU A 263 27.92 8.49 10.87
C LEU A 263 27.21 9.58 11.69
N GLU A 264 27.70 9.87 12.91
CA GLU A 264 27.25 10.98 13.76
C GLU A 264 25.73 11.00 14.04
N TYR A 265 25.17 9.87 14.49
CA TYR A 265 23.76 9.76 14.84
C TYR A 265 23.36 10.59 16.07
N HIS A 266 22.22 11.27 15.97
CA HIS A 266 21.57 12.01 17.04
C HIS A 266 20.40 11.21 17.61
N PHE A 267 20.09 11.38 18.90
CA PHE A 267 19.01 10.65 19.57
C PHE A 267 17.89 11.61 19.97
N ASP A 268 16.65 11.24 19.67
CA ASP A 268 15.46 11.97 20.11
C ASP A 268 14.43 11.02 20.72
N SER A 269 14.25 11.11 22.04
CA SER A 269 13.28 10.29 22.76
C SER A 269 11.87 10.89 22.79
N ARG A 270 11.67 12.09 22.22
CA ARG A 270 10.39 12.80 22.30
C ARG A 270 9.38 12.26 21.29
N MET A 271 8.09 12.38 21.64
CA MET A 271 7.02 12.22 20.67
C MET A 271 7.03 13.41 19.69
N PRO A 272 6.76 13.20 18.39
CA PRO A 272 6.62 14.29 17.45
C PRO A 272 5.59 15.33 17.96
N GLY A 273 6.01 16.57 18.20
CA GLY A 273 5.13 17.66 18.69
C GLY A 273 5.12 17.91 20.20
N ALA A 274 5.87 17.16 21.01
CA ALA A 274 6.02 17.45 22.44
C ALA A 274 6.78 18.77 22.70
N ARG A 275 6.44 19.47 23.80
CA ARG A 275 7.12 20.71 24.24
C ARG A 275 8.63 20.45 24.42
N LYS A 276 9.45 21.45 24.07
CA LYS A 276 10.93 21.42 24.20
C LYS A 276 11.35 21.56 25.66
N ASP A 277 11.13 20.54 26.47
CA ASP A 277 11.93 20.40 27.69
C ASP A 277 13.31 19.86 27.29
N ALA A 278 14.37 20.48 27.84
CA ALA A 278 15.74 20.21 27.44
C ALA A 278 16.22 18.87 28.04
N ILE A 279 15.94 17.76 27.35
CA ILE A 279 16.55 16.46 27.65
C ILE A 279 17.97 16.47 27.08
N SER A 280 18.96 16.06 27.88
CA SER A 280 20.34 15.97 27.39
C SER A 280 20.49 14.87 26.33
N PRO A 281 21.41 14.99 25.34
CA PRO A 281 21.60 13.97 24.30
C PRO A 281 21.92 12.57 24.86
N GLU A 282 22.66 12.50 25.98
CA GLU A 282 22.97 11.24 26.64
C GLU A 282 21.75 10.60 27.31
N GLN A 283 20.86 11.41 27.90
CA GLN A 283 19.60 10.93 28.44
C GLN A 283 18.67 10.42 27.33
N ALA A 284 18.53 11.14 26.22
CA ALA A 284 17.73 10.72 25.08
C ALA A 284 18.23 9.40 24.47
N ARG A 285 19.57 9.24 24.33
CA ARG A 285 20.20 7.99 23.90
C ARG A 285 19.87 6.84 24.87
N ASN A 286 20.04 7.08 26.16
CA ASN A 286 19.76 6.07 27.19
C ASN A 286 18.30 5.65 27.24
N GLU A 287 17.38 6.58 27.02
CA GLU A 287 15.94 6.34 27.01
C GLU A 287 15.53 5.52 25.77
N ILE A 288 15.96 5.91 24.57
CA ILE A 288 15.64 5.19 23.32
C ILE A 288 16.12 3.73 23.38
N LEU A 289 17.34 3.49 23.83
CA LEU A 289 17.87 2.13 23.94
C LEU A 289 17.13 1.30 25.01
N SER A 290 16.72 1.94 26.13
CA SER A 290 15.90 1.27 27.14
C SER A 290 14.52 0.91 26.58
N ILE A 291 13.88 1.82 25.83
CA ILE A 291 12.61 1.57 25.14
C ILE A 291 12.74 0.38 24.19
N MET A 292 13.83 0.30 23.41
CA MET A 292 14.08 -0.82 22.50
C MET A 292 14.13 -2.16 23.24
N VAL A 293 14.88 -2.24 24.35
CA VAL A 293 15.01 -3.48 25.13
C VAL A 293 13.68 -3.84 25.80
N SER A 294 13.01 -2.89 26.44
CA SER A 294 11.72 -3.11 27.11
C SER A 294 10.64 -3.58 26.13
N GLU A 295 10.59 -2.96 24.95
CA GLU A 295 9.61 -3.33 23.93
C GLU A 295 9.93 -4.74 23.38
N CYS A 296 11.20 -5.07 23.15
CA CYS A 296 11.62 -6.41 22.76
C CYS A 296 11.20 -7.47 23.78
N GLU A 297 11.43 -7.22 25.08
CA GLU A 297 11.05 -8.13 26.17
C GLU A 297 9.55 -8.35 26.21
N ARG A 298 8.78 -7.25 26.18
CA ARG A 298 7.33 -7.29 26.20
C ARG A 298 6.78 -8.08 25.01
N ARG A 299 7.28 -7.82 23.80
CA ARG A 299 6.85 -8.52 22.58
C ARG A 299 7.27 -9.99 22.57
N ALA A 300 8.43 -10.32 23.10
CA ALA A 300 8.86 -11.71 23.24
C ALA A 300 7.91 -12.49 24.18
N LEU A 301 7.55 -11.89 25.33
CA LEU A 301 6.59 -12.48 26.28
C LEU A 301 5.20 -12.65 25.66
N GLU A 302 4.67 -11.63 24.98
CA GLU A 302 3.36 -11.67 24.30
C GLU A 302 3.28 -12.78 23.26
N ASN A 303 4.36 -12.97 22.48
CA ASN A 303 4.43 -13.98 21.43
C ASN A 303 4.95 -15.34 21.92
N LYS A 304 5.18 -15.52 23.23
CA LYS A 304 5.74 -16.74 23.84
C LYS A 304 7.09 -17.17 23.22
N VAL A 305 7.90 -16.20 22.80
CA VAL A 305 9.25 -16.42 22.25
C VAL A 305 10.28 -16.21 23.36
N ASN A 306 11.38 -16.96 23.32
CA ASN A 306 12.49 -16.76 24.25
C ASN A 306 13.06 -15.32 24.10
N ILE A 307 13.16 -14.61 25.24
CA ILE A 307 13.58 -13.21 25.29
C ILE A 307 14.98 -13.00 24.70
N VAL A 308 15.92 -13.91 24.98
CA VAL A 308 17.31 -13.80 24.49
C VAL A 308 17.35 -14.02 22.99
N ALA A 309 16.67 -15.05 22.48
CA ALA A 309 16.59 -15.30 21.04
C ALA A 309 15.98 -14.10 20.29
N ALA A 310 14.89 -13.55 20.82
CA ALA A 310 14.23 -12.36 20.27
C ALA A 310 15.14 -11.12 20.31
N PHE A 311 15.87 -10.92 21.41
CA PHE A 311 16.83 -9.82 21.54
C PHE A 311 18.01 -9.95 20.58
N LEU A 312 18.59 -11.13 20.41
CA LEU A 312 19.70 -11.34 19.47
C LEU A 312 19.27 -11.08 18.02
N LYS A 313 18.04 -11.45 17.66
CA LYS A 313 17.45 -11.09 16.37
C LYS A 313 17.32 -9.58 16.22
N LEU A 314 16.77 -8.89 17.23
CA LEU A 314 16.68 -7.43 17.25
C LEU A 314 18.06 -6.77 17.13
N TYR A 315 19.06 -7.27 17.85
CA TYR A 315 20.43 -6.78 17.87
C TYR A 315 21.05 -6.81 16.46
N GLN A 316 20.90 -7.92 15.74
CA GLN A 316 21.39 -8.06 14.37
C GLN A 316 20.67 -7.12 13.40
N THR A 317 19.34 -7.06 13.50
CA THR A 317 18.55 -6.15 12.67
C THR A 317 18.92 -4.70 12.95
N PHE A 318 19.15 -4.32 14.21
CA PHE A 318 19.59 -2.99 14.61
C PHE A 318 20.96 -2.66 14.01
N ARG A 319 21.94 -3.55 14.20
CA ARG A 319 23.30 -3.39 13.66
C ARG A 319 23.29 -3.20 12.15
N LYS A 320 22.49 -3.99 11.43
CA LYS A 320 22.33 -3.86 9.97
C LYS A 320 21.64 -2.56 9.59
N ALA A 321 20.54 -2.20 10.27
CA ALA A 321 19.80 -0.97 9.99
C ALA A 321 20.65 0.29 10.20
N VAL A 322 21.44 0.35 11.27
CA VAL A 322 22.34 1.48 11.54
C VAL A 322 23.40 1.66 10.45
N LEU A 323 23.75 0.61 9.71
CA LEU A 323 24.70 0.71 8.60
C LEU A 323 24.01 0.90 7.26
N GLU A 324 22.88 0.26 6.98
CA GLU A 324 22.31 0.11 5.63
C GLU A 324 21.02 0.89 5.39
N ASP A 325 20.29 1.32 6.43
CA ASP A 325 19.00 2.00 6.29
C ASP A 325 19.18 3.40 5.68
N GLU A 326 18.68 3.58 4.46
CA GLU A 326 18.80 4.83 3.71
C GLU A 326 18.11 6.02 4.40
N GLU A 327 16.94 5.80 5.00
CA GLU A 327 16.20 6.86 5.69
C GLU A 327 16.95 7.30 6.95
N LEU A 328 17.46 6.34 7.73
CA LEU A 328 18.26 6.63 8.91
C LEU A 328 19.57 7.35 8.52
N ARG A 329 20.24 6.96 7.44
CA ARG A 329 21.45 7.64 6.95
C ARG A 329 21.18 9.07 6.49
N ARG A 330 20.04 9.32 5.87
CA ARG A 330 19.64 10.66 5.42
C ARG A 330 19.33 11.58 6.60
N ASP A 331 18.52 11.09 7.53
CA ASP A 331 17.98 11.92 8.61
C ASP A 331 18.95 12.01 9.80
N ARG A 332 19.85 11.02 9.96
CA ARG A 332 20.85 10.87 11.05
C ARG A 332 20.26 10.96 12.46
N VAL A 333 18.99 10.63 12.62
CA VAL A 333 18.28 10.65 13.91
C VAL A 333 17.72 9.27 14.24
N ILE A 334 18.08 8.76 15.42
CA ILE A 334 17.51 7.56 16.02
C ILE A 334 16.44 8.00 17.04
N ASP A 335 15.18 7.83 16.67
CA ASP A 335 14.02 8.24 17.45
C ASP A 335 13.04 7.07 17.72
N ARG A 336 11.91 7.37 18.37
CA ARG A 336 10.83 6.39 18.59
C ARG A 336 10.26 5.82 17.29
N ARG A 337 10.31 6.56 16.17
CA ARG A 337 9.84 6.09 14.86
C ARG A 337 10.75 5.01 14.31
N PHE A 338 12.07 5.22 14.41
CA PHE A 338 13.06 4.20 14.07
C PHE A 338 12.88 2.94 14.92
N VAL A 339 12.69 3.08 16.24
CA VAL A 339 12.43 1.93 17.12
C VAL A 339 11.19 1.16 16.66
N GLN A 340 10.09 1.86 16.37
CA GLN A 340 8.88 1.19 15.90
C GLN A 340 9.09 0.45 14.58
N ARG A 341 9.77 1.04 13.60
CA ARG A 341 10.09 0.37 12.32
C ARG A 341 10.91 -0.90 12.55
N LEU A 342 11.89 -0.82 13.44
CA LEU A 342 12.72 -1.96 13.80
C LEU A 342 11.91 -3.06 14.49
N MET A 343 10.97 -2.71 15.37
CA MET A 343 10.07 -3.67 16.01
C MET A 343 9.14 -4.32 14.98
N ALA A 344 8.53 -3.54 14.08
CA ALA A 344 7.65 -4.03 13.03
C ALA A 344 8.35 -4.99 12.03
N ARG A 345 9.68 -4.88 11.90
CA ARG A 345 10.49 -5.81 11.09
C ARG A 345 10.81 -7.12 11.80
N ASN A 346 10.88 -7.13 13.13
CA ASN A 346 11.27 -8.32 13.91
C ASN A 346 10.08 -9.09 14.49
N PHE A 347 8.98 -8.38 14.77
CA PHE A 347 7.80 -8.87 15.45
C PHE A 347 6.54 -8.50 14.67
N ARG A 348 5.45 -9.24 14.94
CA ARG A 348 4.11 -8.92 14.45
C ARG A 348 3.55 -7.71 15.22
N VAL A 349 4.04 -6.51 14.88
CA VAL A 349 3.68 -5.26 15.56
C VAL A 349 2.96 -4.34 14.59
N GLN A 350 1.85 -3.79 15.07
CA GLN A 350 1.09 -2.77 14.35
C GLN A 350 1.83 -1.43 14.37
N LEU A 351 1.68 -0.70 13.28
CA LEU A 351 2.25 0.62 13.14
C LEU A 351 1.37 1.65 13.88
N ASN A 352 2.02 2.62 14.53
CA ASN A 352 1.33 3.69 15.23
C ASN A 352 1.22 4.87 14.25
N PRO A 353 -0.01 5.28 13.88
CA PRO A 353 -0.22 6.38 12.93
C PRO A 353 0.50 7.67 13.33
N GLU A 354 0.62 7.95 14.65
CA GLU A 354 1.27 9.16 15.18
C GLU A 354 2.78 9.20 14.95
N LEU A 355 3.41 8.03 14.86
CA LEU A 355 4.85 7.88 14.66
C LEU A 355 5.23 7.73 13.18
N LEU A 356 4.27 7.51 12.28
CA LEU A 356 4.55 7.47 10.84
C LEU A 356 4.97 8.85 10.30
N PRO A 357 5.92 8.92 9.35
CA PRO A 357 6.29 10.18 8.72
C PRO A 357 5.12 10.73 7.86
N PRO A 358 5.03 12.05 7.63
CA PRO A 358 3.98 12.64 6.78
C PRO A 358 3.99 12.12 5.33
N THR A 359 5.16 11.70 4.84
CA THR A 359 5.37 11.13 3.51
C THR A 359 5.01 9.64 3.43
N ASP A 360 4.64 9.02 4.54
CA ASP A 360 4.28 7.61 4.57
C ASP A 360 2.97 7.32 3.83
N TYR A 361 2.93 6.26 3.03
CA TYR A 361 1.75 5.93 2.23
C TYR A 361 0.49 5.73 3.10
N LEU A 362 0.62 5.22 4.32
CA LEU A 362 -0.53 5.05 5.23
C LEU A 362 -1.12 6.38 5.71
N ARG A 363 -0.29 7.42 5.82
CA ARG A 363 -0.79 8.78 6.10
C ARG A 363 -1.40 9.42 4.85
N LEU A 364 -0.83 9.16 3.68
CA LEU A 364 -1.42 9.62 2.41
C LEU A 364 -2.82 9.02 2.17
N LEU A 365 -3.06 7.79 2.62
CA LEU A 365 -4.38 7.13 2.60
C LEU A 365 -5.43 7.79 3.52
N GLN A 366 -5.04 8.74 4.38
CA GLN A 366 -5.94 9.53 5.24
C GLN A 366 -6.30 10.88 4.61
N ASN A 367 -5.73 11.21 3.46
CA ASN A 367 -6.00 12.47 2.78
C ASN A 367 -7.44 12.48 2.21
N GLN A 368 -8.21 13.53 2.50
CA GLN A 368 -9.57 13.69 1.99
C GLN A 368 -9.59 13.85 0.46
N ASP A 369 -8.51 14.36 -0.13
CA ASP A 369 -8.39 14.50 -1.58
C ASP A 369 -7.95 13.20 -2.30
N LEU A 370 -7.80 12.08 -1.58
CA LEU A 370 -7.25 10.83 -2.13
C LEU A 370 -8.03 10.34 -3.37
N PRO A 371 -9.38 10.28 -3.38
CA PRO A 371 -10.11 9.80 -4.55
C PRO A 371 -9.91 10.66 -5.80
N LEU A 372 -9.86 11.97 -5.63
CA LEU A 372 -9.55 12.91 -6.71
C LEU A 372 -8.12 12.73 -7.23
N GLN A 373 -7.15 12.43 -6.35
CA GLN A 373 -5.77 12.13 -6.76
C GLN A 373 -5.68 10.82 -7.55
N VAL A 374 -6.41 9.78 -7.12
CA VAL A 374 -6.49 8.48 -7.79
C VAL A 374 -7.14 8.59 -9.17
N GLU A 375 -8.19 9.41 -9.30
CA GLU A 375 -8.80 9.70 -10.61
C GLU A 375 -7.84 10.43 -11.54
N LYS A 376 -7.18 11.50 -11.04
CA LYS A 376 -6.13 12.21 -11.80
C LYS A 376 -4.96 11.31 -12.18
N ALA A 377 -4.67 10.27 -11.39
CA ALA A 377 -3.66 9.27 -11.70
C ALA A 377 -4.11 8.23 -12.74
N GLY A 378 -5.38 8.23 -13.15
CA GLY A 378 -5.89 7.47 -14.30
C GLY A 378 -6.97 6.43 -13.99
N TYR A 379 -7.58 6.42 -12.80
CA TYR A 379 -8.70 5.53 -12.47
C TYR A 379 -10.04 6.28 -12.47
N THR A 380 -10.89 6.04 -13.47
CA THR A 380 -12.17 6.75 -13.64
C THR A 380 -13.36 6.06 -12.95
N GLY A 381 -13.12 5.23 -11.94
CA GLY A 381 -14.21 4.56 -11.19
C GLY A 381 -14.74 5.40 -10.03
N SER A 382 -15.68 4.87 -9.26
CA SER A 382 -16.31 5.63 -8.17
C SER A 382 -15.33 5.97 -7.04
N PHE A 383 -15.55 7.12 -6.41
CA PHE A 383 -14.79 7.55 -5.23
C PHE A 383 -14.98 6.58 -4.05
N GLU A 384 -16.20 6.06 -3.85
CA GLU A 384 -16.51 5.02 -2.86
C GLU A 384 -15.60 3.79 -3.01
N MET A 385 -15.36 3.33 -4.24
CA MET A 385 -14.46 2.20 -4.50
C MET A 385 -13.02 2.51 -4.08
N THR A 386 -12.58 3.74 -4.34
CA THR A 386 -11.25 4.21 -3.93
C THR A 386 -11.14 4.25 -2.41
N GLU A 387 -12.16 4.76 -1.72
CA GLU A 387 -12.18 4.82 -0.26
C GLU A 387 -12.25 3.44 0.38
N ARG A 388 -13.02 2.51 -0.19
CA ARG A 388 -13.07 1.12 0.27
C ARG A 388 -11.71 0.45 0.17
N VAL A 389 -10.99 0.60 -0.94
CA VAL A 389 -9.62 0.09 -1.07
C VAL A 389 -8.67 0.78 -0.09
N ALA A 390 -8.76 2.09 0.07
CA ALA A 390 -7.95 2.83 1.03
C ALA A 390 -8.20 2.37 2.47
N HIS A 391 -9.46 2.12 2.84
CA HIS A 391 -9.85 1.57 4.13
C HIS A 391 -9.21 0.20 4.38
N ILE A 392 -9.30 -0.71 3.41
CA ILE A 392 -8.69 -2.04 3.51
C ILE A 392 -7.17 -1.96 3.67
N LEU A 393 -6.50 -1.09 2.91
CA LEU A 393 -5.06 -0.86 3.06
C LEU A 393 -4.68 -0.28 4.43
N LYS A 394 -5.62 0.39 5.12
CA LYS A 394 -5.46 0.89 6.49
C LYS A 394 -5.69 -0.17 7.56
N GLU A 395 -6.27 -1.33 7.25
CA GLU A 395 -6.51 -2.41 8.23
C GLU A 395 -5.23 -2.95 8.89
N GLN A 396 -4.05 -2.72 8.30
CA GLN A 396 -2.77 -3.00 8.96
C GLN A 396 -2.53 -2.17 10.25
N LEU A 397 -3.29 -1.08 10.42
CA LEU A 397 -3.30 -0.26 11.64
C LEU A 397 -4.30 -0.77 12.69
N ASN A 398 -5.17 -1.72 12.36
CA ASN A 398 -6.25 -2.18 13.23
C ASN A 398 -5.75 -3.16 14.31
N PRO A 399 -5.90 -2.82 15.61
CA PRO A 399 -5.48 -3.68 16.70
C PRO A 399 -6.25 -4.98 16.86
N ALA A 400 -7.49 -5.03 16.38
CA ALA A 400 -8.38 -6.17 16.54
C ALA A 400 -8.24 -7.25 15.45
N SER A 401 -7.46 -6.98 14.39
CA SER A 401 -7.37 -7.90 13.25
C SER A 401 -6.66 -9.21 13.64
N LYS A 402 -7.36 -10.33 13.43
CA LYS A 402 -6.82 -11.68 13.64
C LYS A 402 -6.12 -12.23 12.40
N LEU A 403 -6.27 -11.58 11.25
CA LEU A 403 -5.74 -12.02 9.96
C LEU A 403 -4.22 -11.96 9.93
N THR A 404 -3.61 -12.95 9.28
CA THR A 404 -2.16 -12.99 9.01
C THR A 404 -1.69 -11.76 8.26
N ILE A 405 -2.45 -11.36 7.23
CA ILE A 405 -2.26 -10.13 6.44
C ILE A 405 -3.56 -9.34 6.54
N PRO A 406 -3.65 -8.34 7.43
CA PRO A 406 -4.85 -7.51 7.58
C PRO A 406 -5.24 -6.73 6.32
N ALA A 407 -4.26 -6.20 5.59
CA ALA A 407 -4.49 -5.47 4.34
C ALA A 407 -4.52 -6.44 3.16
N SER A 408 -5.53 -7.31 3.09
CA SER A 408 -5.63 -8.36 2.06
C SER A 408 -6.95 -8.32 1.29
N LEU A 409 -6.88 -8.14 -0.02
CA LEU A 409 -8.04 -7.90 -0.87
C LEU A 409 -8.06 -8.83 -2.08
N ILE A 410 -9.23 -9.43 -2.35
CA ILE A 410 -9.53 -10.05 -3.64
C ILE A 410 -10.43 -9.12 -4.45
N VAL A 411 -10.00 -8.76 -5.66
CA VAL A 411 -10.81 -8.00 -6.61
C VAL A 411 -11.25 -8.92 -7.74
N ILE A 412 -12.54 -9.23 -7.79
CA ILE A 412 -13.17 -10.01 -8.86
C ILE A 412 -14.04 -9.10 -9.74
N GLY A 413 -14.01 -9.31 -11.05
CA GLY A 413 -14.92 -8.63 -11.98
C GLY A 413 -14.59 -9.00 -13.41
N GLU A 414 -15.42 -8.66 -14.38
CA GLU A 414 -15.13 -8.97 -15.77
C GLU A 414 -13.84 -8.30 -16.28
N THR A 415 -13.37 -8.76 -17.46
CA THR A 415 -12.25 -8.11 -18.13
C THR A 415 -12.55 -6.62 -18.35
N SER A 416 -11.56 -5.78 -18.03
CA SER A 416 -11.65 -4.32 -18.11
C SER A 416 -12.68 -3.66 -17.19
N SER A 417 -13.03 -4.27 -16.06
CA SER A 417 -13.76 -3.57 -15.00
C SER A 417 -12.96 -2.48 -14.27
N GLY A 418 -11.67 -2.28 -14.61
CA GLY A 418 -10.80 -1.25 -14.02
C GLY A 418 -9.89 -1.73 -12.88
N LYS A 419 -9.86 -3.04 -12.58
CA LYS A 419 -9.07 -3.64 -11.48
C LYS A 419 -7.59 -3.24 -11.49
N THR A 420 -6.89 -3.50 -12.61
CA THR A 420 -5.47 -3.16 -12.76
C THR A 420 -5.24 -1.66 -12.70
N SER A 421 -6.11 -0.87 -13.34
CA SER A 421 -6.02 0.60 -13.34
C SER A 421 -6.17 1.19 -11.94
N LEU A 422 -7.05 0.63 -11.11
CA LEU A 422 -7.25 1.04 -9.72
C LEU A 422 -5.96 0.87 -8.91
N VAL A 423 -5.38 -0.32 -8.93
CA VAL A 423 -4.15 -0.62 -8.15
C VAL A 423 -2.97 0.20 -8.67
N GLN A 424 -2.81 0.33 -9.99
CA GLN A 424 -1.77 1.17 -10.57
C GLN A 424 -1.93 2.66 -10.24
N ALA A 425 -3.16 3.17 -10.18
CA ALA A 425 -3.42 4.54 -9.76
C ALA A 425 -3.00 4.75 -8.29
N PHE A 426 -3.30 3.79 -7.39
CA PHE A 426 -2.80 3.81 -6.02
C PHE A 426 -1.28 3.82 -5.94
N ILE A 427 -0.59 2.96 -6.69
CA ILE A 427 0.88 2.91 -6.72
C ILE A 427 1.47 4.29 -7.10
N ARG A 428 0.90 4.94 -8.12
CA ARG A 428 1.34 6.28 -8.58
C ARG A 428 1.07 7.37 -7.54
N VAL A 429 -0.13 7.41 -6.97
CA VAL A 429 -0.52 8.45 -5.98
C VAL A 429 0.29 8.32 -4.70
N LEU A 430 0.54 7.10 -4.25
CA LEU A 430 1.31 6.81 -3.04
C LEU A 430 2.83 6.92 -3.27
N GLY A 431 3.28 7.10 -4.53
CA GLY A 431 4.69 7.25 -4.87
C GLY A 431 5.53 5.99 -4.59
N LEU A 432 4.92 4.81 -4.65
CA LEU A 432 5.59 3.56 -4.31
C LEU A 432 6.46 3.07 -5.47
N LYS A 433 7.69 2.63 -5.16
CA LYS A 433 8.62 2.14 -6.18
C LYS A 433 8.37 0.67 -6.52
N GLU A 434 8.13 0.37 -7.80
CA GLU A 434 7.94 -1.00 -8.29
C GLU A 434 9.25 -1.80 -8.34
N TYR A 435 9.15 -3.10 -8.07
CA TYR A 435 10.23 -4.07 -8.16
C TYR A 435 10.59 -4.33 -9.63
N ASP A 436 11.86 -4.15 -9.96
CA ASP A 436 12.40 -4.40 -11.30
C ASP A 436 12.99 -5.82 -11.36
N PHE A 437 12.39 -6.68 -12.20
CA PHE A 437 12.84 -8.05 -12.41
C PHE A 437 14.26 -8.12 -13.01
N GLU A 438 14.71 -7.09 -13.74
CA GLU A 438 16.06 -7.01 -14.30
C GLU A 438 17.09 -6.50 -13.29
N LYS A 439 16.64 -5.75 -12.27
CA LYS A 439 17.46 -5.21 -11.17
C LYS A 439 16.98 -5.74 -9.82
N PRO A 440 17.12 -7.06 -9.57
CA PRO A 440 16.52 -7.71 -8.40
C PRO A 440 17.03 -7.20 -7.05
N HIS A 441 18.18 -6.53 -7.01
CA HIS A 441 18.86 -6.07 -5.79
C HIS A 441 18.58 -4.61 -5.43
N ASP A 442 17.56 -3.97 -6.03
CA ASP A 442 17.17 -2.61 -5.68
C ASP A 442 16.59 -2.55 -4.25
N PRO A 443 17.27 -1.93 -3.27
CA PRO A 443 16.82 -1.93 -1.88
C PRO A 443 15.56 -1.07 -1.66
N GLY A 444 15.27 -0.14 -2.59
CA GLY A 444 14.15 0.79 -2.49
C GLY A 444 12.83 0.25 -3.06
N ALA A 445 12.79 -0.98 -3.57
CA ALA A 445 11.55 -1.57 -4.10
C ALA A 445 10.51 -1.78 -2.98
N GLN A 446 9.31 -1.25 -3.19
CA GLN A 446 8.18 -1.29 -2.24
C GLN A 446 6.97 -2.04 -2.79
N VAL A 447 6.89 -2.24 -4.11
CA VAL A 447 5.77 -2.93 -4.76
C VAL A 447 6.27 -4.14 -5.55
N PHE A 448 5.68 -5.30 -5.31
CA PHE A 448 5.85 -6.47 -6.16
C PHE A 448 4.62 -6.63 -7.06
N TYR A 449 4.75 -6.30 -8.34
CA TYR A 449 3.69 -6.45 -9.34
C TYR A 449 3.97 -7.66 -10.24
N LEU A 450 3.06 -8.64 -10.24
CA LEU A 450 3.13 -9.79 -11.14
C LEU A 450 1.87 -9.88 -12.01
N ASN A 451 2.04 -9.71 -13.32
CA ASN A 451 1.01 -10.01 -14.29
C ASN A 451 1.03 -11.51 -14.61
N CYS A 452 0.07 -12.26 -14.06
CA CYS A 452 0.06 -13.72 -14.13
C CYS A 452 -0.14 -14.22 -15.57
N ARG A 453 -0.75 -13.43 -16.47
CA ARG A 453 -0.89 -13.80 -17.90
C ARG A 453 0.42 -13.99 -18.62
N LYS A 454 1.48 -13.32 -18.14
CA LYS A 454 2.84 -13.39 -18.71
C LYS A 454 3.70 -14.46 -18.04
N VAL A 455 3.11 -15.29 -17.18
CA VAL A 455 3.83 -16.34 -16.46
C VAL A 455 3.66 -17.67 -17.19
N VAL A 456 4.78 -18.28 -17.57
CA VAL A 456 4.83 -19.55 -18.31
C VAL A 456 5.40 -20.67 -17.45
N GLU A 457 5.21 -21.92 -17.87
CA GLU A 457 5.61 -23.10 -17.09
C GLU A 457 7.11 -23.34 -17.09
N SER A 458 7.79 -23.10 -18.21
CA SER A 458 9.21 -23.39 -18.38
C SER A 458 9.95 -22.32 -19.18
N LYS A 459 11.26 -22.21 -18.97
CA LYS A 459 12.14 -21.27 -19.69
C LYS A 459 12.15 -21.50 -21.20
N SER A 460 11.86 -22.71 -21.65
CA SER A 460 11.80 -23.06 -23.08
C SER A 460 10.61 -22.45 -23.81
N GLU A 461 9.57 -22.00 -23.11
CA GLU A 461 8.37 -21.39 -23.70
C GLU A 461 8.39 -19.85 -23.73
N LEU A 462 9.48 -19.22 -23.26
CA LEU A 462 9.55 -17.77 -23.05
C LEU A 462 9.45 -16.97 -24.36
N ARG A 463 8.47 -16.07 -24.42
CA ARG A 463 8.41 -14.96 -25.38
C ARG A 463 8.91 -13.66 -24.72
N GLU A 464 9.11 -12.63 -25.55
CA GLU A 464 9.56 -11.33 -25.07
C GLU A 464 8.60 -10.75 -24.01
N GLY A 465 9.12 -10.49 -22.81
CA GLY A 465 8.36 -9.97 -21.67
C GLY A 465 7.62 -11.01 -20.82
N GLU A 466 7.80 -12.32 -21.06
CA GLU A 466 7.30 -13.40 -20.21
C GLU A 466 8.33 -13.85 -19.16
N ILE A 467 7.86 -14.50 -18.09
CA ILE A 467 8.70 -15.04 -17.02
C ILE A 467 8.27 -16.47 -16.66
N ALA A 468 9.23 -17.36 -16.39
CA ALA A 468 8.89 -18.70 -15.93
C ALA A 468 8.39 -18.66 -14.48
N VAL A 469 7.39 -19.47 -14.15
CA VAL A 469 6.75 -19.49 -12.83
C VAL A 469 7.77 -19.68 -11.69
N ASP A 470 8.74 -20.56 -11.87
CA ASP A 470 9.75 -20.83 -10.84
C ASP A 470 10.71 -19.64 -10.65
N ASP A 471 10.96 -18.83 -11.69
CA ASP A 471 11.76 -17.61 -11.53
C ASP A 471 10.91 -16.47 -10.93
N ALA A 472 9.65 -16.33 -11.34
CA ALA A 472 8.73 -15.33 -10.77
C ALA A 472 8.57 -15.53 -9.25
N LEU A 473 8.42 -16.77 -8.81
CA LEU A 473 8.35 -17.10 -7.38
C LEU A 473 9.68 -16.86 -6.65
N LYS A 474 10.83 -17.06 -7.31
CA LYS A 474 12.14 -16.68 -6.74
C LYS A 474 12.27 -15.16 -6.57
N HIS A 475 11.80 -14.38 -7.53
CA HIS A 475 11.77 -12.91 -7.41
C HIS A 475 10.82 -12.47 -6.29
N PHE A 476 9.65 -13.10 -6.16
CA PHE A 476 8.74 -12.84 -5.06
C PHE A 476 9.37 -13.12 -3.69
N ASP A 477 10.00 -14.28 -3.53
CA ASP A 477 10.69 -14.63 -2.30
C ASP A 477 11.86 -13.68 -2.02
N HIS A 478 12.59 -13.25 -3.05
CA HIS A 478 13.65 -12.25 -2.89
C HIS A 478 13.09 -10.89 -2.47
N PHE A 479 11.98 -10.43 -3.04
CA PHE A 479 11.33 -9.18 -2.65
C PHE A 479 11.00 -9.14 -1.16
N LEU A 480 10.47 -10.24 -0.61
CA LEU A 480 10.20 -10.34 0.83
C LEU A 480 11.47 -10.24 1.70
N THR A 481 12.65 -10.60 1.16
CA THR A 481 13.94 -10.44 1.86
C THR A 481 14.51 -9.02 1.83
N LEU A 482 13.99 -8.12 0.97
CA LEU A 482 14.47 -6.74 0.84
C LEU A 482 14.06 -5.86 2.03
N PRO A 483 14.71 -4.70 2.24
CA PRO A 483 14.45 -3.82 3.38
C PRO A 483 12.98 -3.44 3.56
N HIS A 484 12.23 -3.21 2.48
CA HIS A 484 10.81 -2.86 2.51
C HIS A 484 9.86 -4.06 2.33
N GLY A 485 10.36 -5.29 2.22
CA GLY A 485 9.55 -6.48 1.95
C GLY A 485 8.48 -6.78 3.01
N TYR A 486 8.76 -6.50 4.29
CA TYR A 486 7.81 -6.66 5.40
C TYR A 486 6.64 -5.66 5.38
N ARG A 487 6.76 -4.63 4.54
CA ARG A 487 5.81 -3.52 4.42
C ARG A 487 5.44 -3.20 2.98
N GLY A 488 5.70 -4.17 2.09
CA GLY A 488 5.49 -4.02 0.67
C GLY A 488 4.04 -4.18 0.26
N LEU A 489 3.70 -3.66 -0.92
CA LEU A 489 2.44 -3.96 -1.61
C LEU A 489 2.69 -5.05 -2.64
N VAL A 490 1.98 -6.16 -2.51
CA VAL A 490 2.07 -7.32 -3.40
C VAL A 490 0.80 -7.37 -4.23
N PHE A 491 0.93 -7.32 -5.55
CA PHE A 491 -0.19 -7.36 -6.48
C PHE A 491 -0.03 -8.50 -7.49
N PHE A 492 -0.90 -9.50 -7.38
CA PHE A 492 -1.04 -10.59 -8.36
C PHE A 492 -2.23 -10.29 -9.27
N ASP A 493 -1.94 -9.93 -10.52
CA ASP A 493 -2.94 -9.57 -11.51
C ASP A 493 -3.31 -10.76 -12.40
N ASP A 494 -4.60 -10.89 -12.71
CA ASP A 494 -5.16 -11.95 -13.57
C ASP A 494 -4.80 -13.39 -13.17
N ILE A 495 -4.87 -13.75 -11.88
CA ILE A 495 -4.44 -15.08 -11.37
C ILE A 495 -5.21 -16.29 -11.96
N HIS A 496 -6.40 -16.07 -12.50
CA HIS A 496 -7.23 -17.09 -13.15
C HIS A 496 -6.75 -17.47 -14.56
N ALA A 497 -5.92 -16.63 -15.21
CA ALA A 497 -5.57 -16.75 -16.62
C ALA A 497 -4.44 -17.75 -16.98
N PRO A 498 -3.44 -18.04 -16.13
CA PRO A 498 -2.38 -19.00 -16.46
C PRO A 498 -2.90 -20.43 -16.67
N LYS A 499 -2.08 -21.28 -17.31
CA LYS A 499 -2.29 -22.74 -17.35
C LYS A 499 -2.45 -23.29 -15.92
N ASP A 500 -3.26 -24.33 -15.74
CA ASP A 500 -3.54 -24.88 -14.41
C ASP A 500 -2.27 -25.28 -13.64
N SER A 501 -1.23 -25.83 -14.29
CA SER A 501 0.05 -26.16 -13.63
C SER A 501 0.79 -24.93 -13.06
N VAL A 502 0.78 -23.81 -13.78
CA VAL A 502 1.34 -22.52 -13.33
C VAL A 502 0.48 -21.93 -12.22
N LYS A 503 -0.84 -21.93 -12.41
CA LYS A 503 -1.83 -21.40 -11.47
C LYS A 503 -1.75 -22.12 -10.12
N THR A 504 -1.63 -23.45 -10.11
CA THR A 504 -1.44 -24.26 -8.90
C THR A 504 -0.19 -23.84 -8.12
N LYS A 505 0.95 -23.61 -8.79
CA LYS A 505 2.19 -23.16 -8.11
C LYS A 505 2.04 -21.78 -7.47
N ILE A 506 1.45 -20.82 -8.19
CA ILE A 506 1.22 -19.46 -7.66
C ILE A 506 0.25 -19.50 -6.47
N LEU A 507 -0.86 -20.23 -6.59
CA LEU A 507 -1.86 -20.34 -5.54
C LEU A 507 -1.34 -21.09 -4.31
N ALA A 508 -0.54 -22.15 -4.49
CA ALA A 508 0.12 -22.84 -3.39
C ALA A 508 1.07 -21.89 -2.63
N ARG A 509 1.79 -21.01 -3.35
CA ARG A 509 2.63 -20.00 -2.70
C ARG A 509 1.81 -18.96 -1.94
N LEU A 510 0.73 -18.46 -2.53
CA LEU A 510 -0.20 -17.53 -1.85
C LEU A 510 -0.82 -18.16 -0.60
N GLN A 511 -1.25 -19.41 -0.69
CA GLN A 511 -1.76 -20.17 0.45
C GLN A 511 -0.70 -20.27 1.56
N SER A 512 0.55 -20.63 1.20
CA SER A 512 1.66 -20.70 2.17
C SER A 512 1.95 -19.36 2.86
N LEU A 513 1.65 -18.24 2.19
CA LEU A 513 1.84 -16.90 2.72
C LEU A 513 0.71 -16.54 3.72
N VAL A 514 -0.56 -16.73 3.34
CA VAL A 514 -1.69 -16.40 4.22
C VAL A 514 -1.83 -17.36 5.41
N GLU A 515 -1.34 -18.60 5.27
CA GLU A 515 -1.31 -19.64 6.32
C GLU A 515 -0.02 -19.63 7.16
N SER A 516 0.87 -18.64 6.97
CA SER A 516 2.15 -18.64 7.67
C SER A 516 1.97 -18.73 9.19
N GLU A 517 2.69 -19.66 9.82
CA GLU A 517 2.59 -19.90 11.25
C GLU A 517 2.94 -18.63 12.04
N ASN A 518 2.08 -18.25 12.99
CA ASN A 518 2.20 -17.01 13.77
C ASN A 518 2.25 -15.71 12.94
N GLY A 519 1.89 -15.76 11.65
CA GLY A 519 1.94 -14.62 10.74
C GLY A 519 3.36 -14.19 10.35
N ILE A 520 4.33 -15.12 10.39
CA ILE A 520 5.73 -14.87 10.04
C ILE A 520 6.12 -15.77 8.87
N TRP A 521 6.53 -15.14 7.77
CA TRP A 521 7.14 -15.85 6.64
C TRP A 521 8.63 -16.09 6.91
N ARG A 522 9.13 -17.26 6.50
CA ARG A 522 10.54 -17.65 6.63
C ARG A 522 11.10 -18.05 5.28
N GLY A 523 12.21 -17.44 4.86
CA GLY A 523 12.83 -17.77 3.57
C GLY A 523 14.25 -17.25 3.40
N ARG A 524 14.88 -17.63 2.29
CA ARG A 524 16.24 -17.22 1.90
C ARG A 524 16.19 -16.49 0.57
N SER A 525 17.13 -15.60 0.29
CA SER A 525 17.23 -15.00 -1.03
C SER A 525 17.76 -16.04 -2.03
N PRO A 526 16.99 -16.39 -3.08
CA PRO A 526 17.43 -17.37 -4.06
C PRO A 526 18.57 -16.87 -4.97
N PHE A 527 18.87 -15.57 -4.94
CA PHE A 527 19.91 -14.94 -5.77
C PHE A 527 21.26 -14.82 -5.07
N LEU A 528 21.33 -15.12 -3.77
CA LEU A 528 22.54 -15.01 -2.96
C LEU A 528 22.93 -16.41 -2.45
N LYS A 529 24.09 -16.92 -2.92
CA LYS A 529 24.54 -18.31 -2.67
C LYS A 529 24.69 -18.66 -1.18
N ASP A 530 24.90 -17.66 -0.31
CA ASP A 530 25.09 -17.83 1.14
C ASP A 530 24.09 -17.01 1.98
N SER A 531 22.87 -16.74 1.48
CA SER A 531 21.91 -15.93 2.26
C SER A 531 21.38 -16.67 3.50
N GLU A 532 21.38 -15.96 4.63
CA GLU A 532 20.76 -16.40 5.87
C GLU A 532 19.24 -16.53 5.72
N ILE A 533 18.61 -17.37 6.56
CA ILE A 533 17.14 -17.43 6.65
C ILE A 533 16.68 -16.14 7.33
N ILE A 534 15.79 -15.42 6.66
CA ILE A 534 15.15 -14.21 7.17
C ILE A 534 13.71 -14.54 7.57
N GLU A 535 13.30 -13.99 8.70
CA GLU A 535 11.91 -14.04 9.18
C GLU A 535 11.25 -12.69 8.94
N VAL A 536 10.10 -12.68 8.26
CA VAL A 536 9.38 -11.49 7.84
C VAL A 536 7.97 -11.51 8.44
N PRO A 537 7.64 -10.59 9.37
CA PRO A 537 6.28 -10.43 9.86
C PRO A 537 5.36 -9.94 8.75
N LEU A 538 4.21 -10.59 8.56
CA LEU A 538 3.29 -10.28 7.47
C LEU A 538 2.20 -9.25 7.83
N GLN A 539 2.13 -8.82 9.09
CA GLN A 539 1.11 -7.90 9.62
C GLN A 539 1.00 -6.58 8.85
N ASN A 540 2.11 -6.07 8.32
CA ASN A 540 2.18 -4.78 7.63
C ASN A 540 2.35 -4.93 6.11
N LEU A 541 2.21 -6.15 5.58
CA LEU A 541 2.19 -6.41 4.14
C LEU A 541 0.81 -6.04 3.59
N SER A 542 0.75 -5.51 2.37
CA SER A 542 -0.50 -5.36 1.63
C SER A 542 -0.56 -6.40 0.52
N LEU A 543 -1.64 -7.19 0.44
CA LEU A 543 -1.81 -8.24 -0.57
C LEU A 543 -3.07 -7.96 -1.39
N ILE A 544 -2.92 -7.81 -2.70
CA ILE A 544 -4.04 -7.63 -3.63
C ILE A 544 -3.97 -8.74 -4.67
N VAL A 545 -5.10 -9.41 -4.88
CA VAL A 545 -5.26 -10.45 -5.91
C VAL A 545 -6.40 -10.05 -6.83
N ALA A 546 -6.15 -9.95 -8.14
CA ALA A 546 -7.18 -9.66 -9.12
C ALA A 546 -7.50 -10.89 -9.99
N LEU A 547 -8.78 -11.13 -10.23
CA LEU A 547 -9.25 -12.17 -11.15
C LEU A 547 -10.53 -11.79 -11.90
N ASN A 548 -10.82 -12.55 -12.94
CA ASN A 548 -12.11 -12.54 -13.62
C ASN A 548 -12.89 -13.82 -13.28
N PRO A 549 -14.23 -13.75 -13.23
CA PRO A 549 -15.04 -14.94 -13.12
C PRO A 549 -14.86 -15.84 -14.36
N ILE A 550 -14.80 -17.15 -14.15
CA ILE A 550 -14.80 -18.13 -15.25
C ILE A 550 -16.20 -18.27 -15.86
N SER A 551 -16.28 -18.66 -17.14
CA SER A 551 -17.53 -18.92 -17.85
C SER A 551 -17.94 -20.40 -17.88
N ASP A 552 -17.10 -21.31 -17.36
CA ASP A 552 -17.36 -22.75 -17.39
C ASP A 552 -18.42 -23.13 -16.34
N GLN A 553 -19.66 -23.32 -16.81
CA GLN A 553 -20.80 -23.70 -15.97
C GLN A 553 -20.59 -25.04 -15.24
N LYS A 554 -19.81 -25.98 -15.79
CA LYS A 554 -19.55 -27.25 -15.11
C LYS A 554 -18.67 -27.05 -13.88
N LYS A 555 -17.63 -26.23 -13.99
CA LYS A 555 -16.77 -25.86 -12.85
C LYS A 555 -17.55 -25.03 -11.82
N ILE A 556 -18.36 -24.07 -12.25
CA ILE A 556 -19.21 -23.29 -11.34
C ILE A 556 -20.18 -24.19 -10.56
N ALA A 557 -20.84 -25.13 -11.25
CA ALA A 557 -21.80 -26.04 -10.63
C ALA A 557 -21.17 -27.00 -9.60
N GLN A 558 -19.85 -27.22 -9.63
CA GLN A 558 -19.14 -28.01 -8.60
C GLN A 558 -19.07 -27.29 -7.25
N PHE A 559 -19.04 -25.95 -7.25
CA PHE A 559 -18.95 -25.13 -6.04
C PHE A 559 -20.30 -24.60 -5.57
N GLN A 560 -21.32 -24.59 -6.44
CA GLN A 560 -22.68 -24.27 -6.05
C GLN A 560 -23.23 -25.26 -5.02
N LYS A 561 -23.80 -24.74 -3.92
CA LYS A 561 -24.46 -25.59 -2.92
C LYS A 561 -25.57 -26.44 -3.59
N ARG A 562 -25.59 -27.75 -3.30
CA ARG A 562 -26.61 -28.67 -3.84
C ARG A 562 -28.01 -28.20 -3.43
N GLY A 563 -28.84 -27.85 -4.42
CA GLY A 563 -30.26 -27.52 -4.24
C GLY A 563 -30.64 -26.05 -4.48
N THR A 564 -29.69 -25.13 -4.62
CA THR A 564 -29.96 -23.74 -4.98
C THR A 564 -30.10 -23.58 -6.49
N LYS A 565 -31.35 -23.39 -6.98
CA LYS A 565 -31.61 -22.87 -8.34
C LYS A 565 -31.44 -21.34 -8.29
N GLY A 566 -30.25 -20.82 -8.57
CA GLY A 566 -29.96 -19.38 -8.56
C GLY A 566 -28.61 -19.03 -9.19
N GLU A 567 -28.36 -17.73 -9.38
CA GLU A 567 -27.05 -17.22 -9.83
C GLU A 567 -25.96 -17.59 -8.80
N PRO A 568 -24.74 -17.97 -9.24
CA PRO A 568 -23.64 -18.26 -8.33
C PRO A 568 -23.25 -17.03 -7.51
N THR A 569 -22.97 -17.25 -6.23
CA THR A 569 -22.46 -16.20 -5.34
C THR A 569 -21.05 -15.78 -5.73
N THR A 570 -20.63 -14.59 -5.29
CA THR A 570 -19.27 -14.06 -5.53
C THR A 570 -18.17 -15.01 -5.06
N GLU A 571 -18.36 -15.61 -3.88
CA GLU A 571 -17.42 -16.58 -3.30
C GLU A 571 -17.32 -17.84 -4.17
N GLU A 572 -18.45 -18.39 -4.62
CA GLU A 572 -18.49 -19.55 -5.51
C GLU A 572 -17.80 -19.24 -6.85
N LEU A 573 -18.00 -18.04 -7.41
CA LEU A 573 -17.31 -17.59 -8.62
C LEU A 573 -15.80 -17.49 -8.42
N ILE A 574 -15.33 -16.96 -7.28
CA ILE A 574 -13.90 -16.88 -6.98
C ILE A 574 -13.31 -18.28 -6.86
N LEU A 575 -13.91 -19.15 -6.04
CA LEU A 575 -13.44 -20.52 -5.82
C LEU A 575 -13.40 -21.30 -7.13
N ALA A 576 -14.43 -21.19 -7.96
CA ALA A 576 -14.46 -21.83 -9.27
C ALA A 576 -13.36 -21.30 -10.21
N SER A 577 -13.02 -20.01 -10.11
CA SER A 577 -12.01 -19.36 -10.97
C SER A 577 -10.57 -19.69 -10.58
N ILE A 578 -10.28 -19.82 -9.29
CA ILE A 578 -8.94 -20.12 -8.79
C ILE A 578 -8.68 -21.62 -8.69
N SER A 579 -9.71 -22.45 -8.54
CA SER A 579 -9.53 -23.89 -8.40
C SER A 579 -8.97 -24.56 -9.66
N THR A 580 -8.22 -25.63 -9.44
CA THR A 580 -7.59 -26.49 -10.44
C THR A 580 -7.91 -27.94 -10.13
N ASP A 581 -7.69 -28.83 -11.09
CA ASP A 581 -7.87 -30.28 -10.87
C ASP A 581 -6.91 -30.81 -9.78
N ALA A 582 -5.76 -30.16 -9.58
CA ALA A 582 -4.75 -30.54 -8.59
C ALA A 582 -4.91 -29.85 -7.21
N LEU A 583 -5.55 -28.69 -7.16
CA LEU A 583 -5.69 -27.87 -5.96
C LEU A 583 -7.07 -27.21 -5.93
N MET A 584 -7.87 -27.61 -4.95
CA MET A 584 -9.23 -27.14 -4.70
C MET A 584 -9.25 -26.31 -3.42
N PHE A 585 -9.88 -25.14 -3.47
CA PHE A 585 -10.07 -24.27 -2.32
C PHE A 585 -11.51 -24.33 -1.80
N ASP A 586 -11.69 -24.21 -0.50
CA ASP A 586 -12.99 -24.02 0.14
C ASP A 586 -13.16 -22.56 0.60
N THR A 587 -14.33 -22.25 1.16
CA THR A 587 -14.63 -20.89 1.66
C THR A 587 -13.68 -20.46 2.79
N SER A 588 -13.01 -21.38 3.49
CA SER A 588 -12.06 -21.04 4.56
C SER A 588 -10.82 -20.31 4.02
N PHE A 589 -10.46 -20.52 2.76
CA PHE A 589 -9.41 -19.76 2.08
C PHE A 589 -9.78 -18.29 1.95
N LEU A 590 -11.04 -18.00 1.58
CA LEU A 590 -11.54 -16.65 1.37
C LEU A 590 -11.64 -15.85 2.67
N VAL A 591 -11.99 -16.51 3.78
CA VAL A 591 -12.06 -15.89 5.14
C VAL A 591 -10.71 -15.34 5.61
N ARG A 592 -9.60 -15.70 4.96
CA ARG A 592 -8.25 -15.21 5.28
C ARG A 592 -7.91 -13.90 4.59
N PHE A 593 -8.76 -13.45 3.67
CA PHE A 593 -8.69 -12.11 3.09
C PHE A 593 -9.60 -11.19 3.90
N SER A 594 -9.19 -9.93 4.08
CA SER A 594 -10.01 -8.97 4.82
C SER A 594 -11.28 -8.62 4.08
N GLU A 595 -11.22 -8.52 2.75
CA GLU A 595 -12.35 -8.13 1.94
C GLU A 595 -12.32 -8.77 0.55
N ILE A 596 -13.52 -9.00 0.00
CA ILE A 596 -13.74 -9.33 -1.40
C ILE A 596 -14.49 -8.18 -2.05
N ILE A 597 -13.87 -7.54 -3.04
CA ILE A 597 -14.50 -6.50 -3.85
C ILE A 597 -14.94 -7.11 -5.17
N ARG A 598 -16.22 -6.96 -5.45
CA ARG A 598 -16.84 -7.34 -6.71
C ARG A 598 -17.03 -6.09 -7.58
N MET A 599 -16.27 -6.00 -8.66
CA MET A 599 -16.38 -4.97 -9.69
C MET A 599 -17.21 -5.52 -10.85
N ASP A 600 -18.50 -5.73 -10.62
CA ASP A 600 -19.36 -6.51 -11.53
C ASP A 600 -19.71 -5.85 -12.83
N THR A 601 -19.81 -4.53 -12.84
CA THR A 601 -20.13 -3.82 -14.06
C THR A 601 -19.31 -2.54 -14.03
N PHE A 602 -18.72 -2.24 -15.18
CA PHE A 602 -18.14 -0.93 -15.40
C PHE A 602 -19.25 0.09 -15.15
N SER A 603 -19.15 0.85 -14.06
CA SER A 603 -20.28 1.63 -13.56
C SER A 603 -20.79 2.54 -14.68
N ALA A 604 -22.11 2.60 -14.85
CA ALA A 604 -22.70 3.41 -15.92
C ALA A 604 -22.12 4.83 -15.89
N GLN A 605 -22.01 5.42 -14.70
CA GLN A 605 -21.47 6.76 -14.49
C GLN A 605 -19.98 6.92 -14.85
N ALA A 606 -19.18 5.85 -14.85
CA ALA A 606 -17.78 5.89 -15.27
C ALA A 606 -17.58 5.79 -16.79
N LYS A 607 -18.61 5.36 -17.54
CA LYS A 607 -18.47 5.08 -18.98
C LYS A 607 -18.24 6.32 -19.82
N ALA A 608 -19.05 7.36 -19.63
CA ALA A 608 -18.92 8.58 -20.40
C ALA A 608 -17.56 9.29 -20.12
N PRO A 609 -17.13 9.49 -18.85
CA PRO A 609 -15.80 10.03 -18.56
C PRO A 609 -14.65 9.21 -19.17
N ALA A 610 -14.70 7.88 -19.05
CA ALA A 610 -13.66 7.01 -19.61
C ALA A 610 -13.64 7.03 -21.13
N LEU A 611 -14.80 7.10 -21.79
CA LEU A 611 -14.88 7.23 -23.24
C LEU A 611 -14.28 8.55 -23.70
N LEU A 612 -14.58 9.65 -23.03
CA LEU A 612 -13.98 10.95 -23.33
C LEU A 612 -12.45 10.94 -23.11
N ALA A 613 -11.96 10.27 -22.07
CA ALA A 613 -10.53 10.11 -21.82
C ALA A 613 -9.84 9.26 -22.92
N GLU A 614 -10.44 8.14 -23.33
CA GLU A 614 -9.93 7.29 -24.41
C GLU A 614 -9.98 8.00 -25.76
N MET A 615 -11.05 8.76 -26.03
CA MET A 615 -11.17 9.60 -27.22
C MET A 615 -10.13 10.71 -27.26
N ARG A 616 -9.72 11.25 -26.11
CA ARG A 616 -8.63 12.22 -26.04
C ARG A 616 -7.28 11.60 -26.39
N LYS A 617 -6.99 10.41 -25.84
CA LYS A 617 -5.76 9.66 -26.13
C LYS A 617 -5.68 9.24 -27.59
N SER A 618 -6.77 8.67 -28.10
CA SER A 618 -6.89 8.27 -29.51
C SER A 618 -6.89 9.48 -30.45
N GLY A 619 -7.54 10.58 -30.04
CA GLY A 619 -7.57 11.86 -30.73
C GLY A 619 -6.17 12.48 -30.85
N GLN A 620 -5.35 12.42 -29.80
CA GLN A 620 -3.96 12.87 -29.85
C GLN A 620 -3.14 12.07 -30.88
N ALA A 621 -3.30 10.74 -30.91
CA ALA A 621 -2.62 9.89 -31.89
C ALA A 621 -3.05 10.22 -33.33
N ILE A 622 -4.34 10.49 -33.54
CA ILE A 622 -4.87 10.90 -34.86
C ILE A 622 -4.39 12.30 -35.23
N PHE A 623 -4.34 13.23 -34.30
CA PHE A 623 -3.83 14.57 -34.53
C PHE A 623 -2.37 14.53 -34.97
N ASN A 624 -1.53 13.76 -34.29
CA ASN A 624 -0.10 13.65 -34.61
C ASN A 624 0.18 12.87 -35.92
N THR A 625 -0.75 12.04 -36.41
CA THR A 625 -0.53 11.22 -37.61
C THR A 625 -1.26 11.74 -38.85
N LYS A 626 -2.43 12.36 -38.66
CA LYS A 626 -3.33 12.79 -39.74
C LYS A 626 -3.64 14.29 -39.70
N ASN A 627 -3.10 15.04 -38.73
CA ASN A 627 -3.38 16.46 -38.52
C ASN A 627 -4.88 16.77 -38.42
N ARG A 628 -5.63 15.86 -37.79
CA ARG A 628 -7.07 16.00 -37.59
C ARG A 628 -7.38 16.07 -36.10
N LEU A 629 -8.10 17.11 -35.71
CA LEU A 629 -8.60 17.29 -34.36
C LEU A 629 -10.08 16.88 -34.28
N ILE A 630 -10.39 15.99 -33.37
CA ILE A 630 -11.75 15.50 -33.14
C ILE A 630 -12.11 15.80 -31.70
N LEU A 631 -13.14 16.62 -31.51
CA LEU A 631 -13.74 16.92 -30.22
C LEU A 631 -15.01 16.07 -30.06
N VAL A 632 -15.27 15.54 -28.86
CA VAL A 632 -16.45 14.71 -28.59
C VAL A 632 -17.28 15.38 -27.51
N ALA A 633 -18.49 15.81 -27.86
CA ALA A 633 -19.38 16.44 -26.89
C ALA A 633 -19.72 15.48 -25.74
N PRO A 634 -19.72 15.95 -24.48
CA PRO A 634 -20.15 15.16 -23.32
C PRO A 634 -21.49 14.43 -23.54
N GLU A 635 -22.44 15.10 -24.18
CA GLU A 635 -23.77 14.58 -24.46
C GLU A 635 -23.76 13.36 -25.39
N SER A 636 -22.79 13.27 -26.32
CA SER A 636 -22.59 12.07 -27.14
C SER A 636 -22.14 10.89 -26.30
N ALA A 637 -21.20 11.10 -25.38
CA ALA A 637 -20.72 10.05 -24.50
C ALA A 637 -21.81 9.59 -23.52
N GLU A 638 -22.57 10.52 -22.95
CA GLU A 638 -23.74 10.22 -22.10
C GLU A 638 -24.82 9.45 -22.86
N LEU A 639 -25.12 9.83 -24.11
CA LEU A 639 -26.11 9.14 -24.94
C LEU A 639 -25.73 7.68 -25.17
N ILE A 640 -24.46 7.41 -25.48
CA ILE A 640 -23.94 6.06 -25.71
C ILE A 640 -23.91 5.27 -24.39
N GLN A 641 -23.51 5.90 -23.28
CA GLN A 641 -23.59 5.28 -21.96
C GLN A 641 -25.01 4.82 -21.62
N ARG A 642 -26.01 5.70 -21.80
CA ARG A 642 -27.41 5.41 -21.44
C ARG A 642 -28.01 4.27 -22.26
N ALA A 643 -27.64 4.17 -23.53
CA ALA A 643 -28.08 3.07 -24.40
C ALA A 643 -27.39 1.74 -24.07
N PHE A 644 -26.18 1.78 -23.51
CA PHE A 644 -25.39 0.57 -23.22
C PHE A 644 -24.92 0.51 -21.76
N PRO A 645 -25.83 0.53 -20.77
CA PRO A 645 -25.47 0.58 -19.35
C PRO A 645 -24.79 -0.71 -18.87
N ASN A 646 -25.02 -1.84 -19.55
CA ASN A 646 -24.52 -3.15 -19.13
C ASN A 646 -23.29 -3.65 -19.90
N LEU A 647 -22.82 -2.94 -20.94
CA LEU A 647 -21.58 -3.33 -21.65
C LEU A 647 -20.33 -3.18 -20.76
N ASN A 648 -19.45 -4.19 -20.73
CA ASN A 648 -18.17 -4.06 -20.02
C ASN A 648 -17.26 -3.00 -20.66
N ALA A 649 -16.32 -2.44 -19.88
CA ALA A 649 -15.52 -1.30 -20.33
C ALA A 649 -14.65 -1.62 -21.55
N ARG A 650 -14.14 -2.85 -21.68
CA ARG A 650 -13.28 -3.22 -22.82
C ARG A 650 -14.07 -3.10 -24.10
N ILE A 651 -15.21 -3.78 -24.16
CA ILE A 651 -16.06 -3.84 -25.34
C ILE A 651 -16.59 -2.44 -25.63
N PHE A 652 -17.12 -1.77 -24.60
CA PHE A 652 -17.62 -0.41 -24.71
C PHE A 652 -16.56 0.55 -25.28
N LEU A 653 -15.38 0.65 -24.68
CA LEU A 653 -14.35 1.60 -25.11
C LEU A 653 -13.70 1.20 -26.43
N SER A 654 -13.37 -0.08 -26.62
CA SER A 654 -12.74 -0.58 -27.87
C SER A 654 -13.66 -0.53 -29.08
N GLN A 655 -14.98 -0.36 -28.89
CA GLN A 655 -15.94 -0.23 -29.99
C GLN A 655 -16.45 1.20 -30.13
N ALA A 656 -16.84 1.85 -29.02
CA ALA A 656 -17.38 3.20 -29.06
C ALA A 656 -16.33 4.21 -29.54
N ALA A 657 -15.08 4.10 -29.06
CA ALA A 657 -14.05 5.06 -29.44
C ALA A 657 -13.73 4.96 -30.94
N PRO A 658 -13.42 3.79 -31.54
CA PRO A 658 -13.25 3.70 -32.99
C PRO A 658 -14.49 4.11 -33.77
N ALA A 659 -15.69 3.68 -33.36
CA ALA A 659 -16.94 4.03 -34.04
C ALA A 659 -17.19 5.55 -34.07
N LEU A 660 -16.89 6.26 -32.98
CA LEU A 660 -16.95 7.72 -32.94
C LEU A 660 -15.90 8.35 -33.87
N LEU A 661 -14.67 7.84 -33.89
CA LEU A 661 -13.62 8.33 -34.77
C LEU A 661 -13.94 8.11 -36.26
N THR A 662 -14.77 7.11 -36.58
CA THR A 662 -15.25 6.81 -37.93
C THR A 662 -16.62 7.42 -38.26
N ALA A 663 -17.31 8.01 -37.29
CA ALA A 663 -18.66 8.55 -37.46
C ALA A 663 -18.66 9.66 -38.54
N GLU A 664 -19.19 9.29 -39.70
CA GLU A 664 -19.27 10.03 -40.97
C GLU A 664 -18.01 10.78 -41.41
N ASN A 665 -17.22 10.04 -42.19
CA ASN A 665 -16.02 10.48 -42.88
C ASN A 665 -16.21 10.29 -44.41
N THR A 666 -17.22 10.94 -45.00
CA THR A 666 -17.57 10.78 -46.43
C THR A 666 -17.08 11.91 -47.34
N ASP A 667 -16.53 13.01 -46.81
CA ASP A 667 -15.99 14.09 -47.64
C ASP A 667 -14.45 14.17 -47.55
N PRO A 668 -13.71 13.91 -48.63
CA PRO A 668 -12.26 14.13 -48.72
C PRO A 668 -11.84 15.59 -48.51
N GLN A 669 -12.78 16.55 -48.57
CA GLN A 669 -12.56 17.95 -48.21
C GLN A 669 -12.98 18.31 -46.77
N ALA A 670 -13.37 17.32 -45.95
CA ALA A 670 -13.86 17.58 -44.60
C ALA A 670 -12.84 18.37 -43.76
N SER A 671 -13.31 19.42 -43.09
CA SER A 671 -12.49 20.25 -42.21
C SER A 671 -11.64 19.39 -41.27
N ARG A 672 -10.39 19.81 -41.06
CA ARG A 672 -9.43 19.13 -40.19
C ARG A 672 -9.83 19.19 -38.73
N VAL A 673 -10.77 20.07 -38.35
CA VAL A 673 -11.31 20.15 -37.00
C VAL A 673 -12.80 19.89 -37.00
N GLN A 674 -13.22 18.95 -36.18
CA GLN A 674 -14.59 18.48 -36.12
C GLN A 674 -15.04 18.25 -34.69
N ILE A 675 -16.33 18.44 -34.45
CA ILE A 675 -16.99 18.11 -33.20
C ILE A 675 -18.06 17.04 -33.44
N ILE A 676 -18.02 16.00 -32.61
CA ILE A 676 -18.96 14.90 -32.62
C ILE A 676 -20.07 15.20 -31.62
N VAL A 677 -21.32 15.22 -32.10
CA VAL A 677 -22.50 15.61 -31.34
C VAL A 677 -23.68 14.67 -31.61
N PRO A 678 -24.67 14.56 -30.70
CA PRO A 678 -25.89 13.81 -30.99
C PRO A 678 -26.65 14.41 -32.19
N ARG A 679 -27.30 13.55 -32.99
CA ARG A 679 -28.17 13.99 -34.10
C ARG A 679 -29.43 14.66 -33.54
N ARG A 680 -29.89 15.71 -34.23
CA ARG A 680 -30.95 16.64 -33.76
C ARG A 680 -32.24 15.94 -33.29
N ARG A 681 -32.69 14.88 -33.97
CA ARG A 681 -33.93 14.13 -33.64
C ARG A 681 -33.91 13.45 -32.26
N VAL A 682 -32.73 13.21 -31.69
CA VAL A 682 -32.57 12.63 -30.35
C VAL A 682 -32.66 13.69 -29.26
N LEU A 683 -32.23 14.92 -29.55
CA LEU A 683 -32.20 16.03 -28.59
C LEU A 683 -33.56 16.72 -28.44
N THR A 684 -34.41 16.68 -29.46
CA THR A 684 -35.73 17.33 -29.45
C THR A 684 -36.82 16.54 -28.73
N GLY A 685 -36.53 15.29 -28.30
CA GLY A 685 -37.52 14.40 -27.69
C GLY A 685 -38.54 13.82 -28.69
N ASP A 686 -38.32 14.00 -30.00
CA ASP A 686 -39.18 13.43 -31.05
C ASP A 686 -39.09 11.88 -31.10
N ILE A 687 -38.09 11.30 -30.45
CA ILE A 687 -37.97 9.88 -30.14
C ILE A 687 -37.76 9.79 -28.62
N PRO A 688 -38.73 9.27 -27.85
CA PRO A 688 -38.52 8.99 -26.43
C PRO A 688 -37.30 8.07 -26.28
N LEU A 689 -36.39 8.40 -25.36
CA LEU A 689 -35.22 7.55 -25.07
C LEU A 689 -35.63 6.13 -24.63
N GLU A 690 -36.86 5.97 -24.15
CA GLU A 690 -37.52 4.72 -23.76
C GLU A 690 -38.04 3.91 -24.96
N ASP A 691 -38.26 4.54 -26.12
CA ASP A 691 -38.65 3.92 -27.40
C ASP A 691 -37.43 3.64 -28.30
N ILE A 692 -36.23 3.99 -27.87
CA ILE A 692 -34.98 3.57 -28.52
C ILE A 692 -34.62 2.23 -27.90
N ASP A 693 -35.39 1.18 -28.24
CA ASP A 693 -35.03 -0.15 -27.82
C ASP A 693 -33.74 -0.54 -28.56
N PRO A 694 -32.62 -0.85 -27.85
CA PRO A 694 -31.50 -1.51 -28.50
C PRO A 694 -31.97 -2.76 -29.25
N ASP A 695 -33.12 -3.32 -28.82
CA ASP A 695 -33.79 -4.48 -29.39
C ASP A 695 -34.53 -4.22 -30.73
N ASP A 696 -34.80 -2.97 -31.12
CA ASP A 696 -35.38 -2.62 -32.45
C ASP A 696 -34.42 -2.85 -33.64
N PHE A 697 -33.15 -3.16 -33.38
CA PHE A 697 -32.18 -3.59 -34.39
C PHE A 697 -32.12 -5.12 -34.54
N PHE A 698 -33.10 -5.83 -33.97
CA PHE A 698 -33.20 -7.28 -34.01
C PHE A 698 -34.24 -7.64 -35.09
N GLU A 699 -33.78 -8.24 -36.19
CA GLU A 699 -34.65 -9.16 -36.92
C GLU A 699 -34.60 -10.49 -36.17
N ASP A 700 -35.76 -10.90 -35.66
CA ASP A 700 -36.02 -12.20 -35.02
C ASP A 700 -35.64 -13.33 -35.97
N ASP A 701 -34.52 -13.97 -35.69
CA ASP A 701 -34.27 -15.36 -36.06
C ASP A 701 -33.77 -16.05 -34.80
N GLU A 702 -34.72 -16.43 -33.94
CA GLU A 702 -34.52 -17.44 -32.91
C GLU A 702 -34.43 -18.81 -33.60
N GLU A 703 -33.22 -19.35 -33.75
CA GLU A 703 -32.95 -20.77 -33.45
C GLU A 703 -31.44 -21.07 -33.52
N ASP A 704 -31.01 -21.83 -32.52
CA ASP A 704 -29.76 -22.61 -32.45
C ASP A 704 -28.41 -21.91 -32.16
N GLY A 705 -27.96 -22.16 -30.92
CA GLY A 705 -26.59 -22.61 -30.68
C GLY A 705 -25.53 -21.52 -30.55
N VAL A 706 -25.17 -21.22 -29.29
CA VAL A 706 -24.07 -20.34 -28.89
C VAL A 706 -22.78 -20.69 -29.67
N SER A 707 -22.48 -19.87 -30.68
CA SER A 707 -21.24 -19.92 -31.45
C SER A 707 -20.57 -18.53 -31.46
N ASN A 708 -19.28 -18.47 -31.82
CA ASN A 708 -18.49 -17.23 -31.90
C ASN A 708 -19.08 -16.13 -32.81
N GLN A 709 -20.18 -16.40 -33.53
CA GLN A 709 -20.92 -15.43 -34.34
C GLN A 709 -21.69 -14.38 -33.50
N ASP A 710 -22.06 -14.67 -32.26
CA ASP A 710 -22.78 -13.71 -31.38
C ASP A 710 -21.92 -12.50 -30.98
N LYS A 711 -20.60 -12.66 -30.96
CA LYS A 711 -19.66 -11.59 -30.64
C LYS A 711 -19.63 -10.54 -31.76
N HIS A 712 -19.50 -11.01 -33.01
CA HIS A 712 -19.58 -10.15 -34.21
C HIS A 712 -20.96 -9.52 -34.42
N ARG A 713 -22.04 -10.16 -33.95
CA ARG A 713 -23.40 -9.61 -34.01
C ARG A 713 -23.60 -8.46 -33.02
N ARG A 714 -23.00 -8.51 -31.81
CA ARG A 714 -22.98 -7.38 -30.85
C ARG A 714 -22.06 -6.23 -31.31
N ASP A 715 -20.93 -6.54 -31.93
CA ASP A 715 -19.96 -5.56 -32.46
C ASP A 715 -20.59 -4.58 -33.48
N ARG A 716 -21.55 -5.06 -34.30
CA ARG A 716 -22.28 -4.22 -35.27
C ARG A 716 -23.33 -3.31 -34.61
N LYS A 717 -23.83 -3.64 -33.40
CA LYS A 717 -24.94 -2.91 -32.75
C LYS A 717 -24.53 -1.54 -32.23
N LEU A 718 -23.41 -1.46 -31.50
CA LEU A 718 -22.90 -0.20 -30.95
C LEU A 718 -22.48 0.76 -32.06
N GLN A 719 -21.81 0.24 -33.08
CA GLN A 719 -21.39 1.04 -34.24
C GLN A 719 -22.60 1.56 -35.02
N ALA A 720 -23.58 0.71 -35.34
CA ALA A 720 -24.80 1.13 -36.02
C ALA A 720 -25.60 2.16 -35.19
N TYR A 721 -25.62 2.01 -33.87
CA TYR A 721 -26.23 2.99 -32.96
C TYR A 721 -25.53 4.35 -33.06
N ILE A 722 -24.19 4.38 -32.98
CA ILE A 722 -23.41 5.61 -33.09
C ILE A 722 -23.62 6.25 -34.47
N GLU A 723 -23.57 5.48 -35.55
CA GLU A 723 -23.82 5.98 -36.91
C GLU A 723 -25.25 6.53 -37.09
N LYS A 724 -26.25 5.92 -36.44
CA LYS A 724 -27.65 6.36 -36.54
C LYS A 724 -27.95 7.61 -35.72
N TYR A 725 -27.31 7.77 -34.56
CA TYR A 725 -27.71 8.78 -33.55
C TYR A 725 -26.65 9.83 -33.24
N VAL A 726 -25.42 9.68 -33.73
CA VAL A 726 -24.34 10.66 -33.57
C VAL A 726 -23.93 11.16 -34.95
N LYS A 727 -23.48 12.41 -35.03
CA LYS A 727 -22.92 12.99 -36.27
C LYS A 727 -21.67 13.81 -35.98
N SER A 728 -20.79 13.90 -36.95
CA SER A 728 -19.64 14.80 -36.94
C SER A 728 -20.00 16.12 -37.66
N ILE A 729 -19.58 17.25 -37.10
CA ILE A 729 -19.81 18.58 -37.65
C ILE A 729 -18.47 19.33 -37.73
N PRO A 730 -18.09 19.87 -38.88
CA PRO A 730 -16.97 20.80 -39.00
C PRO A 730 -17.18 22.06 -38.16
N ILE A 731 -16.22 22.41 -37.30
CA ILE A 731 -16.40 23.56 -36.39
C ILE A 731 -16.40 24.92 -37.11
N SER A 732 -15.78 25.01 -38.29
CA SER A 732 -15.68 26.24 -39.09
C SER A 732 -16.74 26.37 -40.17
N GLN A 733 -17.64 25.39 -40.32
CA GLN A 733 -18.64 25.39 -41.39
C GLN A 733 -20.03 25.80 -40.89
N GLY A 734 -20.60 26.83 -41.53
CA GLY A 734 -21.94 27.34 -41.23
C GLY A 734 -22.05 27.90 -39.80
N TYR A 735 -23.29 28.05 -39.31
CA TYR A 735 -23.53 28.47 -37.93
C TYR A 735 -23.59 27.31 -36.93
N GLU A 736 -23.90 26.09 -37.39
CA GLU A 736 -24.07 24.94 -36.50
C GLU A 736 -22.74 24.55 -35.83
N GLY A 737 -21.63 24.44 -36.58
CA GLY A 737 -20.32 24.07 -36.03
C GLY A 737 -19.83 25.00 -34.91
N PRO A 738 -19.79 26.34 -35.13
CA PRO A 738 -19.39 27.29 -34.09
C PRO A 738 -20.31 27.29 -32.86
N LEU A 739 -21.63 27.15 -33.05
CA LEU A 739 -22.57 27.07 -31.93
C LEU A 739 -22.36 25.79 -31.09
N GLU A 740 -22.00 24.68 -31.73
CA GLU A 740 -21.66 23.44 -31.04
C GLU A 740 -20.36 23.54 -30.24
N LEU A 741 -19.34 24.15 -30.85
CA LEU A 741 -18.09 24.45 -30.15
C LEU A 741 -18.33 25.37 -28.95
N LEU A 742 -19.18 26.40 -29.11
CA LEU A 742 -19.55 27.30 -28.02
C LEU A 742 -20.17 26.52 -26.86
N ARG A 743 -21.19 25.69 -27.13
CA ARG A 743 -21.82 24.85 -26.10
C ARG A 743 -20.81 23.96 -25.40
N TYR A 744 -19.94 23.30 -26.17
CA TYR A 744 -18.89 22.44 -25.65
C TYR A 744 -17.94 23.17 -24.69
N VAL A 745 -17.44 24.34 -25.12
CA VAL A 745 -16.49 25.16 -24.36
C VAL A 745 -17.14 25.71 -23.10
N MET A 746 -18.40 26.14 -23.19
CA MET A 746 -19.16 26.64 -22.04
C MET A 746 -19.41 25.55 -20.99
N SER A 747 -19.81 24.35 -21.42
CA SER A 747 -19.98 23.21 -20.50
C SER A 747 -18.66 22.87 -19.82
N SER A 748 -17.57 22.82 -20.57
CA SER A 748 -16.23 22.54 -20.05
C SER A 748 -15.78 23.60 -19.04
N PHE A 749 -15.99 24.89 -19.34
CA PHE A 749 -15.72 26.00 -18.42
C PHE A 749 -16.56 25.90 -17.15
N ARG A 750 -17.87 25.72 -17.30
CA ARG A 750 -18.83 25.64 -16.20
C ARG A 750 -18.44 24.55 -15.21
N PHE A 751 -18.26 23.31 -15.67
CA PHE A 751 -17.90 22.21 -14.78
C PHE A 751 -16.53 22.42 -14.14
N HIS A 752 -15.58 23.06 -14.85
CA HIS A 752 -14.30 23.39 -14.25
C HIS A 752 -14.41 24.41 -13.11
N VAL A 753 -15.28 25.41 -13.24
CA VAL A 753 -15.55 26.36 -12.15
C VAL A 753 -16.16 25.63 -10.95
N TYR A 754 -17.13 24.73 -11.16
CA TYR A 754 -17.73 23.96 -10.08
C TYR A 754 -16.73 23.05 -9.37
N GLU A 755 -15.93 22.28 -10.11
CA GLU A 755 -14.88 21.44 -9.53
C GLU A 755 -13.90 22.26 -8.68
N SER A 756 -13.50 23.43 -9.19
CA SER A 756 -12.53 24.29 -8.50
C SER A 756 -13.15 24.98 -7.29
N PHE A 757 -14.44 25.33 -7.36
CA PHE A 757 -15.20 25.87 -6.24
C PHE A 757 -15.36 24.84 -5.11
N ILE A 758 -15.74 23.59 -5.44
CA ILE A 758 -15.82 22.48 -4.48
C ILE A 758 -14.45 22.20 -3.87
N GLY A 759 -13.39 22.19 -4.68
CA GLY A 759 -12.03 21.96 -4.21
C GLY A 759 -11.51 23.04 -3.23
N VAL A 760 -11.91 24.31 -3.42
CA VAL A 760 -11.58 25.38 -2.47
C VAL A 760 -12.43 25.28 -1.20
N LEU A 761 -13.74 24.98 -1.33
CA LEU A 761 -14.63 24.74 -0.19
C LEU A 761 -14.09 23.64 0.73
N GLY A 762 -13.64 22.52 0.15
CA GLY A 762 -13.06 21.38 0.85
C GLY A 762 -11.68 21.62 1.47
N ARG A 763 -11.14 22.84 1.40
CA ARG A 763 -9.87 23.22 2.07
C ARG A 763 -9.99 24.47 2.93
N ASP A 764 -11.11 25.17 2.88
CA ASP A 764 -11.29 26.44 3.59
C ASP A 764 -11.67 26.20 5.06
N GLY A 765 -10.90 26.79 5.97
CA GLY A 765 -11.13 26.65 7.41
C GLY A 765 -12.54 27.06 7.84
N ARG A 766 -13.21 27.98 7.14
CA ARG A 766 -14.57 28.41 7.49
C ARG A 766 -15.61 27.30 7.42
N PHE A 767 -15.36 26.23 6.64
CA PHE A 767 -16.32 25.14 6.42
C PHE A 767 -15.93 23.82 7.11
N ILE A 768 -14.67 23.68 7.54
CA ILE A 768 -14.09 22.38 7.94
C ILE A 768 -13.63 22.35 9.41
N VAL A 769 -13.74 23.48 10.12
CA VAL A 769 -13.24 23.63 11.51
C VAL A 769 -13.92 22.70 12.51
N ASP A 770 -15.25 22.55 12.47
CA ASP A 770 -15.99 21.75 13.45
C ASP A 770 -17.15 20.97 12.81
N GLU A 771 -17.59 19.90 13.48
CA GLU A 771 -18.66 19.01 13.00
C GLU A 771 -20.01 19.73 12.84
N THR A 772 -20.30 20.73 13.68
CA THR A 772 -21.55 21.50 13.61
C THR A 772 -21.57 22.34 12.33
N THR A 773 -20.49 23.06 12.05
CA THR A 773 -20.32 23.84 10.81
C THR A 773 -20.36 22.92 9.57
N LYS A 774 -19.71 21.76 9.63
CA LYS A 774 -19.78 20.75 8.56
C LYS A 774 -21.21 20.30 8.27
N PHE A 775 -21.99 20.00 9.32
CA PHE A 775 -23.35 19.50 9.19
C PHE A 775 -24.36 20.58 8.76
N TYR A 776 -24.27 21.80 9.32
CA TYR A 776 -25.28 22.84 9.09
C TYR A 776 -24.95 23.83 7.97
N LYS A 777 -23.69 23.95 7.55
CA LYS A 777 -23.28 24.85 6.45
C LYS A 777 -22.71 24.11 5.25
N TYR A 778 -21.70 23.26 5.46
CA TYR A 778 -20.97 22.62 4.36
C TYR A 778 -21.83 21.58 3.62
N ALA A 779 -22.44 20.63 4.34
CA ALA A 779 -23.27 19.60 3.73
C ALA A 779 -24.50 20.16 2.96
N PRO A 780 -25.27 21.14 3.48
CA PRO A 780 -26.36 21.75 2.71
C PRO A 780 -25.91 22.52 1.46
N LEU A 781 -24.74 23.16 1.50
CA LEU A 781 -24.15 23.82 0.33
C LEU A 781 -23.74 22.79 -0.74
N LEU A 782 -23.06 21.71 -0.33
CA LEU A 782 -22.74 20.58 -1.20
C LEU A 782 -24.01 20.00 -1.83
N HIS A 783 -25.06 19.78 -1.04
CA HIS A 783 -26.35 19.33 -1.54
C HIS A 783 -26.95 20.29 -2.58
N ALA A 784 -26.90 21.59 -2.33
CA ALA A 784 -27.34 22.60 -3.28
C ALA A 784 -26.57 22.55 -4.61
N ILE A 785 -25.25 22.29 -4.58
CA ILE A 785 -24.43 22.11 -5.78
C ILE A 785 -24.87 20.88 -6.56
N ARG A 786 -25.03 19.72 -5.90
CA ARG A 786 -25.51 18.50 -6.57
C ARG A 786 -26.86 18.72 -7.23
N THR A 787 -27.86 19.20 -6.48
CA THR A 787 -29.20 19.43 -7.03
C THR A 787 -29.17 20.46 -8.16
N HIS A 788 -28.29 21.47 -8.09
CA HIS A 788 -28.12 22.44 -9.18
C HIS A 788 -27.58 21.80 -10.45
N LEU A 789 -26.55 20.97 -10.35
CA LEU A 789 -25.95 20.31 -11.52
C LEU A 789 -26.88 19.25 -12.12
N GLU A 790 -27.67 18.56 -11.29
CA GLU A 790 -28.67 17.58 -11.73
C GLU A 790 -29.88 18.25 -12.42
N THR A 791 -30.39 19.36 -11.86
CA THR A 791 -31.56 20.09 -12.39
C THR A 791 -31.22 21.03 -13.56
N ASN A 792 -30.00 21.57 -13.59
CA ASN A 792 -29.52 22.46 -14.63
C ASN A 792 -28.27 21.83 -15.28
N ARG A 793 -28.44 20.79 -16.11
CA ARG A 793 -27.31 20.05 -16.71
C ARG A 793 -26.45 20.88 -17.68
N GLY A 794 -27.01 21.89 -18.32
CA GLY A 794 -26.29 22.75 -19.28
C GLY A 794 -26.84 24.17 -19.34
N ILE A 795 -26.16 25.06 -20.07
CA ILE A 795 -26.64 26.42 -20.35
C ILE A 795 -27.22 26.44 -21.77
N ARG A 796 -28.46 26.95 -21.91
CA ARG A 796 -29.09 27.19 -23.22
C ARG A 796 -28.40 28.37 -23.89
N LEU A 797 -27.99 28.21 -25.14
CA LEU A 797 -27.35 29.28 -25.91
C LEU A 797 -28.30 30.44 -26.21
N GLU A 798 -29.61 30.19 -26.30
CA GLU A 798 -30.66 31.21 -26.43
C GLU A 798 -30.70 32.21 -25.26
N GLU A 799 -30.19 31.83 -24.09
CA GLU A 799 -30.18 32.68 -22.89
C GLU A 799 -28.97 33.62 -22.85
N ILE A 800 -28.05 33.48 -23.80
CA ILE A 800 -26.80 34.22 -23.91
C ILE A 800 -26.97 35.38 -24.89
N VAL A 801 -26.33 36.50 -24.59
CA VAL A 801 -26.25 37.62 -25.53
C VAL A 801 -25.14 37.33 -26.54
N LEU A 802 -25.51 36.80 -27.70
CA LEU A 802 -24.60 36.56 -28.83
C LEU A 802 -24.86 37.59 -29.93
N ASP A 803 -23.81 38.24 -30.42
CA ASP A 803 -23.87 39.08 -31.62
C ASP A 803 -23.71 38.18 -32.85
N PRO A 804 -24.69 38.09 -33.77
CA PRO A 804 -24.55 37.29 -34.99
C PRO A 804 -23.30 37.65 -35.82
N LYS A 805 -22.81 38.90 -35.72
CA LYS A 805 -21.61 39.35 -36.44
C LYS A 805 -20.35 38.65 -35.99
N ASP A 806 -20.27 38.28 -34.71
CA ASP A 806 -19.14 37.50 -34.17
C ASP A 806 -19.08 36.10 -34.82
N PHE A 807 -20.19 35.63 -35.38
CA PHE A 807 -20.30 34.36 -36.09
C PHE A 807 -20.31 34.51 -37.62
N GLY A 808 -19.93 35.69 -38.14
CA GLY A 808 -19.79 35.95 -39.58
C GLY A 808 -21.07 36.40 -40.28
N ALA A 809 -22.15 36.74 -39.55
CA ALA A 809 -23.33 37.34 -40.17
C ALA A 809 -23.03 38.79 -40.61
N THR A 810 -23.02 39.02 -41.92
CA THR A 810 -22.72 40.34 -42.52
C THR A 810 -23.97 41.13 -42.91
N ASN A 811 -25.13 40.47 -42.94
CA ASN A 811 -26.39 41.07 -43.37
C ASN A 811 -27.59 40.51 -42.58
N LYS A 812 -28.75 41.17 -42.71
CA LYS A 812 -29.96 40.83 -41.95
C LYS A 812 -30.52 39.43 -42.24
N ALA A 813 -30.36 38.90 -43.46
CA ALA A 813 -30.79 37.54 -43.78
C ALA A 813 -29.95 36.51 -43.02
N GLN A 814 -28.63 36.70 -43.03
CA GLN A 814 -27.68 35.90 -42.26
C GLN A 814 -27.90 36.01 -40.74
N GLU A 815 -28.28 37.18 -40.22
CA GLU A 815 -28.68 37.34 -38.82
C GLU A 815 -29.93 36.50 -38.48
N ILE A 816 -30.92 36.46 -39.37
CA ILE A 816 -32.12 35.63 -39.20
C ILE A 816 -31.76 34.15 -39.22
N ASP A 817 -30.92 33.73 -40.17
CA ASP A 817 -30.45 32.33 -40.29
C ASP A 817 -29.68 31.90 -39.03
N PHE A 818 -28.82 32.76 -38.50
CA PHE A 818 -28.12 32.53 -37.24
C PHE A 818 -29.10 32.37 -36.07
N MET A 819 -30.05 33.29 -35.92
CA MET A 819 -31.05 33.22 -34.84
C MET A 819 -31.96 31.99 -34.97
N GLN A 820 -32.25 31.54 -36.18
CA GLN A 820 -32.96 30.30 -36.43
C GLN A 820 -32.12 29.09 -36.02
N ALA A 821 -30.84 29.02 -36.42
CA ALA A 821 -29.93 27.95 -36.01
C ALA A 821 -29.78 27.87 -34.48
N LEU A 822 -29.68 29.02 -33.81
CA LEU A 822 -29.64 29.13 -32.35
C LEU A 822 -30.91 28.55 -31.70
N LYS A 823 -32.09 28.93 -32.20
CA LYS A 823 -33.38 28.43 -31.68
C LYS A 823 -33.59 26.95 -31.93
N GLU A 824 -33.21 26.49 -33.11
CA GLU A 824 -33.29 25.07 -33.46
C GLU A 824 -32.38 24.22 -32.56
N ARG A 825 -31.23 24.76 -32.14
CA ARG A 825 -30.27 24.05 -31.30
C ARG A 825 -30.78 23.76 -29.89
N ASP A 826 -31.47 24.73 -29.28
CA ASP A 826 -32.00 24.60 -27.91
C ASP A 826 -33.44 24.10 -27.85
N ARG A 827 -34.00 23.68 -28.99
CA ARG A 827 -35.35 23.11 -29.08
C ARG A 827 -35.38 21.74 -28.38
N GLY A 828 -36.32 21.57 -27.45
CA GLY A 828 -36.49 20.33 -26.67
C GLY A 828 -35.50 20.14 -25.52
N VAL A 829 -34.52 21.04 -25.36
CA VAL A 829 -33.67 21.08 -24.17
C VAL A 829 -34.49 21.61 -22.99
N ASP A 830 -34.55 20.85 -21.89
CA ASP A 830 -35.23 21.26 -20.66
C ASP A 830 -34.74 22.64 -20.22
N ARG A 831 -35.68 23.54 -19.92
CA ARG A 831 -35.36 24.90 -19.45
C ARG A 831 -34.76 24.89 -18.05
N GLY A 832 -34.93 23.79 -17.30
CA GLY A 832 -34.53 23.71 -15.91
C GLY A 832 -35.19 24.81 -15.06
N PHE A 833 -34.78 24.91 -13.81
CA PHE A 833 -35.27 25.98 -12.93
C PHE A 833 -34.33 27.20 -12.97
N ARG A 834 -34.64 28.15 -13.85
CA ARG A 834 -33.91 29.43 -14.03
C ARG A 834 -34.86 30.63 -13.99
N PRO A 835 -35.25 31.10 -12.79
CA PRO A 835 -36.26 32.14 -12.67
C PRO A 835 -35.70 33.51 -13.08
N ALA A 836 -35.78 33.89 -14.36
CA ALA A 836 -35.25 35.17 -14.85
C ALA A 836 -35.81 36.42 -14.11
N TRP A 837 -37.00 36.28 -13.52
CA TRP A 837 -37.71 37.34 -12.80
C TRP A 837 -37.02 37.76 -11.48
N ILE A 838 -36.23 36.90 -10.82
CA ILE A 838 -35.51 37.27 -9.59
C ILE A 838 -34.38 38.28 -9.83
N PHE A 839 -33.96 38.43 -11.09
CA PHE A 839 -32.92 39.38 -11.51
C PHE A 839 -33.49 40.67 -12.11
N GLN A 840 -34.81 40.81 -12.20
CA GLN A 840 -35.42 42.03 -12.73
C GLN A 840 -35.25 43.18 -11.74
N PRO A 841 -34.72 44.34 -12.17
CA PRO A 841 -34.62 45.50 -11.29
C PRO A 841 -36.02 45.88 -10.80
N THR A 842 -36.12 46.22 -9.51
CA THR A 842 -37.37 46.57 -8.84
C THR A 842 -37.92 47.86 -9.46
N ARG A 843 -38.81 47.76 -10.47
CA ARG A 843 -39.44 48.92 -11.11
C ARG A 843 -40.74 49.30 -10.40
N GLY A 844 -40.93 50.60 -10.17
CA GLY A 844 -42.23 51.19 -9.84
C GLY A 844 -42.49 51.42 -8.35
N VAL A 845 -42.47 50.38 -7.52
CA VAL A 845 -42.93 50.48 -6.11
C VAL A 845 -41.86 51.08 -5.17
N SER A 846 -40.58 50.98 -5.53
CA SER A 846 -39.47 51.47 -4.71
C SER A 846 -39.22 52.97 -4.83
N LEU A 847 -39.68 53.66 -5.89
CA LEU A 847 -39.47 55.11 -5.99
C LEU A 847 -40.30 55.85 -4.92
N GLU A 848 -41.56 55.49 -4.73
CA GLU A 848 -42.42 56.08 -3.68
C GLU A 848 -41.85 55.82 -2.27
N ARG A 849 -41.42 54.60 -1.97
CA ARG A 849 -40.80 54.27 -0.66
C ARG A 849 -39.42 54.88 -0.46
N VAL A 850 -38.62 55.04 -1.51
CA VAL A 850 -37.33 55.75 -1.46
C VAL A 850 -37.55 57.25 -1.25
N PHE A 851 -38.59 57.85 -1.84
CA PHE A 851 -38.97 59.23 -1.58
C PHE A 851 -39.51 59.43 -0.14
N ASP A 852 -40.29 58.47 0.39
CA ASP A 852 -40.74 58.48 1.79
C ASP A 852 -39.60 58.26 2.81
N ASN A 853 -38.59 57.43 2.48
CA ASN A 853 -37.41 57.22 3.33
C ASN A 853 -36.41 58.39 3.24
N MET A 854 -36.30 59.07 2.09
CA MET A 854 -35.49 60.30 1.95
C MET A 854 -36.03 61.46 2.77
N THR A 855 -37.34 61.52 3.00
CA THR A 855 -37.97 62.57 3.83
C THR A 855 -37.85 62.31 5.34
N THR A 856 -37.54 61.07 5.75
CA THR A 856 -37.42 60.65 7.17
C THR A 856 -35.99 60.38 7.64
N GLY A 857 -34.97 60.54 6.79
CA GLY A 857 -33.56 60.37 7.15
C GLY A 857 -33.11 58.91 7.30
N GLY A 858 -33.87 57.95 6.74
CA GLY A 858 -33.54 56.53 6.80
C GLY A 858 -32.40 56.13 5.85
N LEU A 859 -31.57 55.16 6.29
CA LEU A 859 -30.57 54.49 5.44
C LEU A 859 -31.20 53.94 4.15
N VAL A 860 -30.57 54.19 3.01
CA VAL A 860 -31.03 53.75 1.68
C VAL A 860 -31.28 52.23 1.69
N SER A 861 -32.56 51.85 1.61
CA SER A 861 -33.02 50.47 1.66
C SER A 861 -32.86 49.80 0.29
N HIS A 862 -32.01 48.78 0.21
CA HIS A 862 -31.76 48.01 -1.01
C HIS A 862 -32.70 46.81 -1.07
N SER A 863 -33.14 46.39 -2.25
CA SER A 863 -33.92 45.14 -2.39
C SER A 863 -33.00 43.92 -2.41
N ARG A 864 -33.53 42.72 -2.09
CA ARG A 864 -32.82 41.44 -2.30
C ARG A 864 -32.43 41.25 -3.76
N ARG A 865 -33.25 41.76 -4.69
CA ARG A 865 -32.94 41.78 -6.14
C ARG A 865 -31.72 42.67 -6.45
N ASP A 866 -31.56 43.81 -5.77
CA ASP A 866 -30.37 44.66 -5.93
C ASP A 866 -29.11 43.99 -5.41
N VAL A 867 -29.20 43.30 -4.27
CA VAL A 867 -28.09 42.49 -3.73
C VAL A 867 -27.69 41.41 -4.72
N LEU A 868 -28.67 40.70 -5.30
CA LEU A 868 -28.43 39.63 -6.28
C LEU A 868 -27.82 40.16 -7.59
N ASN A 869 -28.27 41.32 -8.07
CA ASN A 869 -27.71 41.97 -9.25
C ASN A 869 -26.26 42.43 -9.02
N ARG A 870 -25.94 42.98 -7.83
CA ARG A 870 -24.57 43.32 -7.45
C ARG A 870 -23.67 42.10 -7.34
N LEU A 871 -24.18 41.01 -6.76
CA LEU A 871 -23.47 39.73 -6.73
C LEU A 871 -23.13 39.28 -8.16
N CYS A 872 -24.09 39.31 -9.09
CA CYS A 872 -23.84 38.91 -10.48
C CYS A 872 -22.74 39.75 -11.15
N LEU A 873 -22.65 41.05 -10.84
CA LEU A 873 -21.57 41.91 -11.35
C LEU A 873 -20.22 41.55 -10.73
N ALA A 874 -20.17 41.25 -9.44
CA ALA A 874 -18.95 40.83 -8.76
C ALA A 874 -18.48 39.46 -9.26
N LEU A 875 -19.40 38.50 -9.44
CA LEU A 875 -19.12 37.19 -10.02
C LEU A 875 -18.66 37.28 -11.46
N ASP A 876 -19.24 38.17 -12.28
CA ASP A 876 -18.78 38.42 -13.66
C ASP A 876 -17.30 38.81 -13.69
N LEU A 877 -16.88 39.73 -12.81
CA LEU A 877 -15.48 40.15 -12.72
C LEU A 877 -14.55 38.97 -12.37
N GLN A 878 -14.91 38.17 -11.36
CA GLN A 878 -14.10 37.01 -10.96
C GLN A 878 -14.05 35.93 -12.03
N LEU A 879 -15.17 35.66 -12.71
CA LEU A 879 -15.24 34.69 -13.79
C LEU A 879 -14.50 35.15 -15.05
N LYS A 880 -14.43 36.46 -15.32
CA LYS A 880 -13.55 37.03 -16.35
C LYS A 880 -12.07 36.80 -16.04
N GLU A 881 -11.65 37.04 -14.80
CA GLU A 881 -10.28 36.70 -14.38
C GLU A 881 -10.04 35.19 -14.44
N TYR A 882 -11.02 34.36 -14.09
CA TYR A 882 -10.90 32.91 -14.24
C TYR A 882 -10.73 32.48 -15.70
N LEU A 883 -11.57 33.02 -16.59
CA LEU A 883 -11.49 32.78 -18.03
C LEU A 883 -10.16 33.28 -18.61
N LYS A 884 -9.65 34.40 -18.13
CA LYS A 884 -8.36 34.97 -18.50
C LYS A 884 -7.20 34.03 -18.14
N VAL A 885 -7.22 33.43 -16.94
CA VAL A 885 -6.23 32.43 -16.52
C VAL A 885 -6.31 31.17 -17.39
N ILE A 886 -7.53 30.69 -17.70
CA ILE A 886 -7.75 29.53 -18.57
C ILE A 886 -7.23 29.77 -19.99
N LEU A 887 -7.56 30.93 -20.57
CA LEU A 887 -7.19 31.31 -21.93
C LEU A 887 -5.76 31.88 -22.02
N LYS A 888 -5.10 32.15 -20.90
CA LYS A 888 -3.76 32.78 -20.85
C LYS A 888 -3.68 34.09 -21.63
N ILE A 889 -4.72 34.91 -21.51
CA ILE A 889 -4.78 36.24 -22.12
C ILE A 889 -4.48 37.33 -21.07
N SER A 890 -4.05 38.51 -21.52
CA SER A 890 -3.71 39.60 -20.59
C SER A 890 -4.94 40.33 -20.07
N ASP A 891 -5.99 40.45 -20.90
CA ASP A 891 -7.25 41.10 -20.56
C ASP A 891 -8.35 40.61 -21.54
N PRO A 892 -9.49 40.07 -21.06
CA PRO A 892 -10.61 39.65 -21.92
C PRO A 892 -11.42 40.81 -22.53
N GLU A 893 -11.23 42.05 -22.06
CA GLU A 893 -11.93 43.24 -22.57
C GLU A 893 -11.14 43.99 -23.65
N LEU A 894 -9.82 43.73 -23.75
CA LEU A 894 -8.97 44.17 -24.87
C LEU A 894 -9.19 43.30 -26.13
N PRO A 895 -8.76 43.76 -27.33
CA PRO A 895 -8.77 42.90 -28.50
C PRO A 895 -8.01 41.60 -28.21
N PHE A 896 -8.67 40.48 -28.48
CA PHE A 896 -8.08 39.16 -28.32
C PHE A 896 -6.80 39.06 -29.17
N PRO A 897 -5.77 38.33 -28.71
CA PRO A 897 -4.58 38.07 -29.52
C PRO A 897 -4.97 37.37 -30.82
N THR A 898 -4.12 37.48 -31.85
CA THR A 898 -4.29 36.65 -33.04
C THR A 898 -4.19 35.18 -32.65
N SER A 899 -4.90 34.29 -33.35
CA SER A 899 -4.91 32.85 -33.06
C SER A 899 -3.51 32.25 -33.05
N LYS A 900 -2.62 32.74 -33.91
CA LYS A 900 -1.21 32.36 -33.97
C LYS A 900 -0.44 32.79 -32.72
N ASP A 901 -0.58 34.05 -32.31
CA ASP A 901 0.09 34.58 -31.12
C ASP A 901 -0.41 33.90 -29.85
N TRP A 902 -1.71 33.57 -29.81
CA TRP A 902 -2.32 32.84 -28.71
C TRP A 902 -1.72 31.44 -28.55
N LEU A 903 -1.64 30.65 -29.63
CA LEU A 903 -1.03 29.32 -29.60
C LEU A 903 0.43 29.35 -29.11
N MET A 904 1.21 30.36 -29.53
CA MET A 904 2.60 30.51 -29.09
C MET A 904 2.75 30.89 -27.60
N ARG A 905 1.72 31.46 -26.98
CA ARG A 905 1.72 31.86 -25.56
C ARG A 905 1.26 30.75 -24.62
N LEU A 906 0.73 29.64 -25.14
CA LEU A 906 0.34 28.51 -24.32
C LEU A 906 1.61 27.89 -23.68
N ASP A 907 1.85 28.17 -22.40
CA ASP A 907 2.95 27.61 -21.63
C ASP A 907 2.49 26.49 -20.66
N VAL A 908 3.41 25.98 -19.84
CA VAL A 908 3.14 24.98 -18.80
C VAL A 908 2.93 25.72 -17.46
N SER A 909 1.79 26.39 -17.30
CA SER A 909 1.47 27.13 -16.06
C SER A 909 1.12 26.22 -14.87
N SER A 910 1.31 26.75 -13.66
CA SER A 910 1.02 26.11 -12.36
C SER A 910 -0.44 26.32 -11.94
N GLY A 911 -1.01 25.36 -11.20
CA GLY A 911 -2.43 25.35 -10.82
C GLY A 911 -2.86 26.39 -9.76
N ASP A 912 -1.92 27.09 -9.13
CA ASP A 912 -2.19 27.95 -7.97
C ASP A 912 -3.03 29.20 -8.28
N GLU A 913 -3.04 29.66 -9.54
CA GLU A 913 -3.82 30.82 -9.97
C GLU A 913 -5.33 30.56 -9.93
N PHE A 914 -5.76 29.35 -10.29
CA PHE A 914 -7.18 28.96 -10.27
C PHE A 914 -7.75 28.96 -8.85
N SER A 915 -7.00 28.40 -7.90
CA SER A 915 -7.42 28.37 -6.49
C SER A 915 -7.52 29.78 -5.89
N ARG A 916 -6.66 30.71 -6.34
CA ARG A 916 -6.72 32.11 -5.89
C ARG A 916 -8.01 32.80 -6.35
N VAL A 917 -8.35 32.69 -7.64
CA VAL A 917 -9.58 33.29 -8.18
C VAL A 917 -10.84 32.64 -7.58
N MET A 918 -10.85 31.31 -7.43
CA MET A 918 -11.97 30.61 -6.79
C MET A 918 -12.14 30.95 -5.31
N LYS A 919 -11.04 31.26 -4.60
CA LYS A 919 -11.14 31.78 -3.23
C LYS A 919 -11.88 33.11 -3.18
N SER A 920 -11.68 33.99 -4.15
CA SER A 920 -12.45 35.24 -4.26
C SER A 920 -13.93 34.99 -4.56
N VAL A 921 -14.27 33.97 -5.36
CA VAL A 921 -15.68 33.55 -5.55
C VAL A 921 -16.28 33.02 -4.24
N LEU A 922 -15.51 32.28 -3.44
CA LEU A 922 -15.94 31.83 -2.12
C LEU A 922 -16.14 33.00 -1.14
N ASP A 923 -15.28 34.02 -1.19
CA ASP A 923 -15.45 35.22 -0.38
C ASP A 923 -16.71 36.01 -0.77
N LEU A 924 -17.06 36.03 -2.06
CA LEU A 924 -18.33 36.60 -2.54
C LEU A 924 -19.56 35.81 -2.06
N TYR A 925 -19.46 34.48 -1.93
CA TYR A 925 -20.52 33.66 -1.36
C TYR A 925 -20.81 34.05 0.10
N GLU A 926 -19.76 34.19 0.93
CA GLU A 926 -19.90 34.61 2.33
C GLU A 926 -20.42 36.05 2.45
N GLU A 927 -19.90 36.97 1.63
CA GLU A 927 -20.37 38.35 1.60
C GLU A 927 -21.85 38.44 1.16
N PHE A 928 -22.23 37.64 0.17
CA PHE A 928 -23.61 37.53 -0.27
C PHE A 928 -24.50 37.04 0.87
N GLN A 929 -24.03 36.10 1.69
CA GLN A 929 -24.80 35.57 2.81
C GLN A 929 -25.12 36.70 3.79
N ALA A 930 -24.10 37.44 4.22
CA ALA A 930 -24.29 38.56 5.14
C ALA A 930 -25.24 39.64 4.58
N LYS A 931 -25.11 39.98 3.29
CA LYS A 931 -25.94 41.02 2.65
C LYS A 931 -27.37 40.59 2.39
N PHE A 932 -27.61 39.31 2.16
CA PHE A 932 -28.96 38.78 1.89
C PHE A 932 -29.86 38.79 3.15
N TYR A 933 -29.27 38.90 4.34
CA TYR A 933 -29.96 39.04 5.63
C TYR A 933 -29.79 40.43 6.27
N ALA A 934 -29.30 41.44 5.53
CA ALA A 934 -29.06 42.76 6.11
C ALA A 934 -30.36 43.40 6.64
N GLU A 935 -30.29 44.00 7.83
CA GLU A 935 -31.46 44.63 8.48
C GLU A 935 -32.12 45.72 7.62
N GLY A 936 -31.34 46.41 6.79
CA GLY A 936 -31.78 47.50 5.90
C GLY A 936 -32.37 47.07 4.55
N LEU A 937 -32.79 45.82 4.36
CA LEU A 937 -33.45 45.38 3.13
C LEU A 937 -34.89 45.90 3.04
N LEU A 938 -35.34 46.26 1.84
CA LEU A 938 -36.73 46.73 1.59
C LEU A 938 -37.79 45.70 2.00
N GLU A 939 -37.43 44.42 1.90
CA GLU A 939 -38.26 43.29 2.20
C GLU A 939 -38.21 42.87 3.68
N ASN A 940 -37.53 43.60 4.57
CA ASN A 940 -37.40 43.20 5.98
C ASN A 940 -38.55 43.65 6.90
N THR A 941 -39.68 44.08 6.34
CA THR A 941 -40.81 44.65 7.09
C THR A 941 -41.90 43.62 7.47
N GLY A 942 -41.64 42.30 7.39
CA GLY A 942 -42.59 41.23 7.72
C GLY A 942 -41.96 39.87 8.07
N GLU A 943 -42.77 38.92 8.55
CA GLU A 943 -42.38 37.53 8.89
C GLU A 943 -42.08 36.71 7.62
N TYR A 944 -40.88 36.88 7.05
CA TYR A 944 -40.40 35.95 6.03
C TYR A 944 -39.94 34.64 6.68
N PRO A 945 -40.20 33.48 6.07
CA PRO A 945 -39.67 32.21 6.58
C PRO A 945 -38.14 32.24 6.60
N PRO A 946 -37.50 31.60 7.60
CA PRO A 946 -36.04 31.53 7.66
C PRO A 946 -35.50 30.82 6.41
N VAL A 947 -34.61 31.50 5.67
CA VAL A 947 -33.97 30.96 4.47
C VAL A 947 -32.93 29.94 4.92
N SER A 948 -33.01 28.71 4.41
CA SER A 948 -32.01 27.69 4.72
C SER A 948 -30.69 27.97 3.99
N VAL A 949 -29.57 27.43 4.50
CA VAL A 949 -28.28 27.49 3.79
C VAL A 949 -28.39 26.89 2.39
N TYR A 950 -29.21 25.84 2.22
CA TYR A 950 -29.49 25.23 0.93
C TYR A 950 -30.14 26.24 -0.05
N ASP A 951 -31.20 26.93 0.37
CA ASP A 951 -31.94 27.87 -0.50
C ASP A 951 -31.05 29.02 -0.96
N PHE A 952 -30.31 29.62 -0.02
CA PHE A 952 -29.37 30.68 -0.32
C PHE A 952 -28.24 30.21 -1.26
N SER A 953 -27.71 29.01 -1.02
CA SER A 953 -26.69 28.40 -1.88
C SER A 953 -27.21 28.20 -3.30
N ARG A 954 -28.44 27.67 -3.46
CA ARG A 954 -29.07 27.51 -4.79
C ARG A 954 -29.21 28.85 -5.51
N ILE A 955 -29.62 29.92 -4.81
CA ILE A 955 -29.70 31.28 -5.40
C ILE A 955 -28.33 31.78 -5.85
N PHE A 956 -27.29 31.60 -5.04
CA PHE A 956 -25.91 31.94 -5.41
C PHE A 956 -25.46 31.19 -6.67
N LEU A 957 -25.75 29.88 -6.76
CA LEU A 957 -25.39 29.07 -7.92
C LEU A 957 -26.13 29.48 -9.20
N ILE A 958 -27.38 29.95 -9.09
CA ILE A 958 -28.12 30.54 -10.22
C ILE A 958 -27.47 31.86 -10.65
N ALA A 959 -27.04 32.70 -9.70
CA ALA A 959 -26.32 33.94 -10.00
C ALA A 959 -24.95 33.65 -10.64
N LEU A 960 -24.27 32.58 -10.23
CA LEU A 960 -23.01 32.11 -10.79
C LEU A 960 -23.18 31.67 -12.25
N ASP A 961 -24.16 30.81 -12.55
CA ASP A 961 -24.49 30.42 -13.94
C ASP A 961 -24.87 31.65 -14.78
N ARG A 962 -25.62 32.61 -14.22
CA ARG A 962 -25.99 33.86 -14.91
C ARG A 962 -24.78 34.75 -15.20
N ALA A 963 -23.80 34.80 -14.30
CA ALA A 963 -22.55 35.52 -14.54
C ALA A 963 -21.73 34.83 -15.64
N MET A 964 -21.68 33.49 -15.68
CA MET A 964 -21.06 32.75 -16.78
C MET A 964 -21.71 33.07 -18.14
N MET A 965 -23.02 33.26 -18.21
CA MET A 965 -23.72 33.63 -19.45
C MET A 965 -23.32 35.00 -20.01
N LYS A 966 -22.73 35.89 -19.19
CA LYS A 966 -22.32 37.25 -19.60
C LYS A 966 -20.88 37.34 -20.09
N LEU A 967 -20.11 36.25 -19.97
CA LEU A 967 -18.74 36.19 -20.47
C LEU A 967 -18.71 36.41 -22.00
N PRO A 968 -17.58 36.89 -22.55
CA PRO A 968 -17.47 37.30 -23.96
C PRO A 968 -17.38 36.10 -24.92
N TRP A 969 -18.33 35.16 -24.82
CA TRP A 969 -18.39 33.92 -25.58
C TRP A 969 -18.40 34.13 -27.10
N GLY A 970 -19.04 35.21 -27.56
CA GLY A 970 -19.02 35.62 -28.97
C GLY A 970 -17.61 35.89 -29.49
N ARG A 971 -16.67 36.36 -28.66
CA ARG A 971 -15.26 36.60 -29.06
C ARG A 971 -14.37 35.39 -28.82
N VAL A 972 -14.65 34.62 -27.76
CA VAL A 972 -13.89 33.41 -27.41
C VAL A 972 -14.07 32.32 -28.47
N THR A 973 -15.29 32.16 -28.99
CA THR A 973 -15.59 31.08 -29.95
C THR A 973 -14.80 31.23 -31.25
N PRO A 974 -14.80 32.39 -31.94
CA PRO A 974 -14.00 32.60 -33.15
C PRO A 974 -12.50 32.43 -32.90
N LEU A 975 -11.95 32.95 -31.78
CA LEU A 975 -10.55 32.73 -31.43
C LEU A 975 -10.23 31.24 -31.38
N LEU A 976 -11.04 30.45 -30.68
CA LEU A 976 -10.83 29.01 -30.56
C LEU A 976 -11.01 28.30 -31.89
N THR A 977 -12.05 28.63 -32.67
CA THR A 977 -12.26 28.06 -34.01
C THR A 977 -11.03 28.27 -34.88
N ASP A 978 -10.57 29.51 -34.99
CA ASP A 978 -9.42 29.87 -35.82
C ASP A 978 -8.12 29.27 -35.29
N ALA A 979 -7.93 29.20 -33.97
CA ALA A 979 -6.73 28.63 -33.36
C ALA A 979 -6.67 27.12 -33.53
N LEU A 980 -7.79 26.42 -33.37
CA LEU A 980 -7.86 24.98 -33.58
C LEU A 980 -7.65 24.63 -35.06
N ASP A 981 -8.29 25.37 -35.97
CA ASP A 981 -8.08 25.21 -37.40
C ASP A 981 -6.63 25.51 -37.79
N LEU A 982 -6.02 26.56 -37.24
CA LEU A 982 -4.61 26.87 -37.47
C LEU A 982 -3.69 25.77 -36.94
N ALA A 983 -3.92 25.26 -35.74
CA ALA A 983 -3.12 24.17 -35.15
C ALA A 983 -3.23 22.86 -35.97
N ALA A 984 -4.39 22.58 -36.55
CA ALA A 984 -4.59 21.42 -37.43
C ALA A 984 -4.02 21.63 -38.85
N ASN A 985 -3.93 22.88 -39.32
CA ASN A 985 -3.39 23.21 -40.64
C ASN A 985 -1.87 23.39 -40.64
N ASP A 986 -1.30 23.97 -39.57
CA ASP A 986 0.12 24.20 -39.37
C ASP A 986 0.67 23.26 -38.29
N MET A 987 1.28 22.16 -38.74
CA MET A 987 1.82 21.11 -37.88
C MET A 987 2.91 21.62 -36.93
N THR A 988 3.67 22.65 -37.32
CA THR A 988 4.72 23.22 -36.47
C THR A 988 4.14 23.92 -35.24
N LEU A 989 2.96 24.52 -35.37
CA LEU A 989 2.22 25.11 -34.25
C LEU A 989 1.48 24.03 -33.46
N GLY A 990 0.89 23.04 -34.13
CA GLY A 990 0.18 21.93 -33.49
C GLY A 990 1.07 21.03 -32.60
N GLU A 991 2.34 20.87 -32.95
CA GLU A 991 3.31 20.07 -32.20
C GLU A 991 3.97 20.81 -31.02
N LEU A 992 3.70 22.12 -30.86
CA LEU A 992 4.24 22.87 -29.73
C LEU A 992 3.85 22.20 -28.41
N PRO A 993 4.79 22.00 -27.45
CA PRO A 993 4.49 21.30 -26.19
C PRO A 993 3.32 21.90 -25.41
N GLY A 994 3.20 23.23 -25.42
CA GLY A 994 2.11 23.95 -24.79
C GLY A 994 0.75 23.74 -25.46
N VAL A 995 0.72 23.67 -26.79
CA VAL A 995 -0.49 23.38 -27.59
C VAL A 995 -0.92 21.93 -27.37
N GLN A 996 0.00 20.96 -27.51
CA GLN A 996 -0.25 19.55 -27.21
C GLN A 996 -0.78 19.36 -25.78
N LYS A 997 -0.17 20.06 -24.82
CA LYS A 997 -0.64 20.04 -23.43
C LYS A 997 -2.05 20.61 -23.32
N TYR A 998 -2.32 21.78 -23.89
CA TYR A 998 -3.64 22.41 -23.83
C TYR A 998 -4.74 21.56 -24.51
N LEU A 999 -4.47 20.96 -25.67
CA LEU A 999 -5.45 20.16 -26.40
C LEU A 999 -5.76 18.82 -25.71
N PHE A 1000 -4.75 18.13 -25.15
CA PHE A 1000 -4.88 16.72 -24.79
C PHE A 1000 -4.57 16.35 -23.33
N THR A 1001 -3.86 17.16 -22.55
CA THR A 1001 -3.42 16.73 -21.21
C THR A 1001 -3.73 17.72 -20.09
N SER A 1002 -3.91 19.00 -20.40
CA SER A 1002 -4.23 20.03 -19.43
C SER A 1002 -5.64 19.83 -18.90
N GLY A 1003 -5.75 19.57 -17.59
CA GLY A 1003 -7.06 19.58 -16.92
C GLY A 1003 -7.79 20.90 -17.16
N HIS A 1004 -7.10 22.04 -17.14
CA HIS A 1004 -7.70 23.38 -17.17
C HIS A 1004 -8.12 23.87 -18.56
N SER A 1005 -8.04 23.02 -19.59
CA SER A 1005 -8.36 23.41 -20.96
C SER A 1005 -9.86 23.51 -21.22
N LEU A 1006 -10.26 24.48 -22.05
CA LEU A 1006 -11.64 24.60 -22.54
C LEU A 1006 -11.99 23.57 -23.61
N VAL A 1007 -10.97 23.02 -24.28
CA VAL A 1007 -11.18 22.04 -25.34
C VAL A 1007 -11.19 20.60 -24.81
N VAL A 1008 -11.04 20.44 -23.50
CA VAL A 1008 -11.09 19.17 -22.77
C VAL A 1008 -12.51 18.99 -22.22
N ALA A 1009 -13.24 18.05 -22.81
CA ALA A 1009 -14.61 17.71 -22.41
C ALA A 1009 -14.67 17.34 -20.93
N ARG A 1010 -15.64 17.92 -20.23
CA ARG A 1010 -15.96 17.65 -18.83
C ARG A 1010 -17.44 17.32 -18.70
N THR A 1011 -17.76 16.46 -17.76
CA THR A 1011 -19.11 15.99 -17.51
C THR A 1011 -19.52 16.37 -16.08
N PRO A 1012 -20.82 16.48 -15.77
CA PRO A 1012 -21.28 16.83 -14.42
C PRO A 1012 -20.96 15.76 -13.36
N GLU A 1013 -20.64 14.53 -13.76
CA GLU A 1013 -20.42 13.40 -12.85
C GLU A 1013 -19.25 13.64 -11.90
N LEU A 1014 -18.14 14.23 -12.36
CA LEU A 1014 -16.98 14.49 -11.51
C LEU A 1014 -17.31 15.47 -10.36
N PRO A 1015 -17.80 16.69 -10.61
CA PRO A 1015 -18.18 17.58 -9.52
C PRO A 1015 -19.30 17.01 -8.63
N ILE A 1016 -20.20 16.17 -9.18
CA ILE A 1016 -21.20 15.44 -8.36
C ILE A 1016 -20.51 14.44 -7.43
N GLN A 1017 -19.55 13.63 -7.92
CA GLN A 1017 -18.80 12.70 -7.08
C GLN A 1017 -17.99 13.42 -6.00
N MET A 1018 -17.38 14.57 -6.33
CA MET A 1018 -16.69 15.43 -5.37
C MET A 1018 -17.62 15.98 -4.27
N VAL A 1019 -18.91 16.17 -4.58
CA VAL A 1019 -19.92 16.62 -3.62
C VAL A 1019 -20.40 15.48 -2.72
N LEU A 1020 -20.49 14.26 -3.24
CA LEU A 1020 -20.97 13.09 -2.50
C LEU A 1020 -19.93 12.53 -1.52
N ASN A 1021 -18.65 12.71 -1.82
CA ASN A 1021 -17.54 12.10 -1.08
C ASN A 1021 -17.30 12.62 0.35
N PRO A 1022 -17.43 13.92 0.67
CA PRO A 1022 -17.11 14.39 2.00
C PRO A 1022 -17.96 13.69 3.07
N GLN A 1023 -17.32 13.13 4.10
CA GLN A 1023 -17.99 12.45 5.23
C GLN A 1023 -19.12 13.29 5.86
N ALA A 1024 -18.99 14.62 5.83
CA ALA A 1024 -20.03 15.54 6.28
C ALA A 1024 -21.36 15.39 5.50
N PHE A 1025 -21.29 15.09 4.21
CA PHE A 1025 -22.45 14.85 3.35
C PHE A 1025 -23.10 13.49 3.63
N GLU A 1026 -22.30 12.44 3.85
CA GLU A 1026 -22.79 11.09 4.21
C GLU A 1026 -23.56 11.12 5.54
N LEU A 1027 -22.96 11.67 6.60
CA LEU A 1027 -23.61 11.80 7.92
C LEU A 1027 -24.89 12.65 7.86
N TRP A 1028 -24.92 13.64 6.96
CA TRP A 1028 -26.12 14.44 6.72
C TRP A 1028 -27.22 13.66 6.01
N GLN A 1029 -26.86 12.70 5.15
CA GLN A 1029 -27.81 11.81 4.49
C GLN A 1029 -28.40 10.75 5.44
N GLU A 1030 -27.57 10.12 6.29
CA GLU A 1030 -27.99 9.00 7.15
C GLU A 1030 -28.99 9.36 8.26
N GLY A 1031 -29.00 10.60 8.75
CA GLY A 1031 -29.87 11.00 9.87
C GLY A 1031 -31.37 11.12 9.51
N GLU A 1032 -31.70 11.96 8.51
CA GLU A 1032 -33.05 12.23 7.98
C GLU A 1032 -32.99 12.70 6.50
N GLY A 1033 -31.86 12.49 5.83
CA GLY A 1033 -31.40 13.38 4.77
C GLY A 1033 -32.12 13.25 3.43
N GLU A 1034 -32.70 12.10 3.08
CA GLU A 1034 -33.40 11.94 1.80
C GLU A 1034 -34.79 12.61 1.81
N GLU A 1035 -35.56 12.45 2.89
CA GLU A 1035 -36.82 13.19 3.07
C GLU A 1035 -36.57 14.70 3.21
N LYS A 1036 -35.51 15.08 3.92
CA LYS A 1036 -35.10 16.48 4.11
C LYS A 1036 -34.58 17.11 2.82
N ALA A 1037 -33.80 16.38 2.01
CA ALA A 1037 -33.35 16.77 0.68
C ALA A 1037 -34.52 16.97 -0.28
N ASN A 1038 -35.45 16.01 -0.33
CA ASN A 1038 -36.65 16.10 -1.16
C ASN A 1038 -37.55 17.26 -0.70
N ARG A 1039 -37.64 17.52 0.60
CA ARG A 1039 -38.35 18.67 1.16
C ARG A 1039 -37.69 19.99 0.74
N PHE A 1040 -36.36 20.11 0.84
CA PHE A 1040 -35.64 21.30 0.41
C PHE A 1040 -35.77 21.56 -1.09
N ALA A 1041 -35.60 20.53 -1.92
CA ALA A 1041 -35.75 20.64 -3.37
C ALA A 1041 -37.20 21.02 -3.78
N GLY A 1042 -38.21 20.38 -3.15
CA GLY A 1042 -39.62 20.66 -3.43
C GLY A 1042 -40.11 22.01 -2.91
N GLN A 1043 -39.48 22.56 -1.86
CA GLN A 1043 -39.84 23.87 -1.29
C GLN A 1043 -39.10 25.04 -1.93
N PHE A 1044 -37.96 24.82 -2.58
CA PHE A 1044 -37.10 25.88 -3.09
C PHE A 1044 -37.83 26.86 -4.03
N LEU A 1045 -38.66 26.35 -4.94
CA LEU A 1045 -39.48 27.18 -5.84
C LEU A 1045 -40.40 28.11 -5.04
N ASN A 1046 -41.14 27.56 -4.08
CA ASN A 1046 -42.06 28.31 -3.23
C ASN A 1046 -41.30 29.34 -2.38
N GLN A 1047 -40.09 29.02 -1.93
CA GLN A 1047 -39.25 29.95 -1.19
C GLN A 1047 -38.74 31.09 -2.09
N CYS A 1048 -38.32 30.80 -3.33
CA CYS A 1048 -37.96 31.82 -4.30
C CYS A 1048 -39.12 32.78 -4.56
N GLU A 1049 -40.34 32.26 -4.78
CA GLU A 1049 -41.57 33.05 -4.97
C GLU A 1049 -41.85 33.96 -3.78
N LYS A 1050 -41.66 33.46 -2.55
CA LYS A 1050 -41.78 34.28 -1.33
C LYS A 1050 -40.70 35.35 -1.20
N PHE A 1051 -39.46 35.11 -1.63
CA PHE A 1051 -38.38 36.06 -1.40
C PHE A 1051 -38.34 37.22 -2.36
N PHE A 1052 -38.80 36.99 -3.60
CA PHE A 1052 -38.60 37.94 -4.68
C PHE A 1052 -39.90 38.50 -5.24
N ASP A 1053 -41.08 38.08 -4.76
CA ASP A 1053 -42.42 38.38 -5.30
C ASP A 1053 -42.52 38.12 -6.81
N ARG A 1054 -43.23 37.06 -7.20
CA ARG A 1054 -43.47 36.79 -8.63
C ARG A 1054 -44.41 37.88 -9.19
N PRO A 1055 -43.99 38.63 -10.23
CA PRO A 1055 -44.78 39.74 -10.78
C PRO A 1055 -46.10 39.30 -11.40
#